data_AF-A0A960SNW9-F1
#
_entry.id   AF-A0A960SNW9-F1
#
_cell.length_a   1.000
_cell.length_b   1.000
_cell.length_c   1.000
_cell.angle_alpha   90.00
_cell.angle_beta   90.00
_cell.angle_gamma   90.00
#
_symmetry.space_group_name_H-M   'P 1'
#
loop_
_entity.id
_entity.type
_entity.pdbx_description
1 polymer ?
#
loop_
_entity_poly.entity_id
_entity_poly.type
_entity_poly.pdbx_seq_one_letter_code
_entity_poly.pdbx_strand_id
1 'polypeptide(L)'
;IHPDGTPGFGVDAGLRIRGAFSRTDGNPKHSFRLFFRSEYGTGRLNYPLFGEEGVDQFDNVDLRTSQNYSWAFEGSEKNTMIRDVFSRDTQRDMGRPYTRSRYYHLYLNGQYWGIYQTQERVDADYAESYLGGDKRDYDVIKNDSSGSRALEASAGTMEAYRRLYDAAVAGFAPDEAYRRILGQLPDGSPDPNGEQLLDAGNLMDYMVCTYYTGDPDAPVSCWAHFSNNIFAAYNRAAPAGFIWFRHDAEHSLGANGGELASRLLTDPTDRSIGQNWRDFNPAWLHVQLTANEEYRLQFADRVVRHFYNDGVLSVSRNIDRWMQRAAQIDLAMVAESARWGDAKRRNPRTRNDWLAERDYLLNQFFPGRNETVVNRMRSVGMFPSQAIVFLSRTTGEVDRGASVTLSQENGTPGTIYFTLDGSDPRFWGGGVNPVAIIYEPGVTAITLQETTTLKARVRTGDSWGALTEARYSVGLGGLVINELMASNQTTLEDPEEPGEFPDWIELHNRSDATVDLGGLYLSDDPLEPDKWQFAAGVMIEAGGFLLIYADDDGTQGAAHTNFQLSRNGETLLLVDRDGTTILDSVTFGAQLEDVSYGRFPDAGDTWGFHRPATPGSANGEPVDPGANGVRILGFTLDGAGKIALEWLGCTGCPYEVQWAGDLTGAWTGIKSVTAAGAVVRVEFAMPAEAPRAFFRVAGGP
;
A
#
# COMPACT_ATOMS: atom_id res chain seq x y z
N ILE A 1 7.78 26.00 3.72
CA ILE A 1 8.56 26.21 4.97
C ILE A 1 8.75 24.84 5.58
N HIS A 2 9.95 24.28 5.47
CA HIS A 2 10.25 23.01 6.10
C HIS A 2 10.71 23.24 7.54
N PRO A 3 10.37 22.35 8.51
CA PRO A 3 10.76 22.53 9.91
C PRO A 3 12.27 22.61 10.15
N ASP A 4 13.06 22.03 9.25
CA ASP A 4 14.52 22.05 9.24
C ASP A 4 15.13 23.34 8.67
N GLY A 5 14.29 24.28 8.22
CA GLY A 5 14.72 25.55 7.65
C GLY A 5 15.17 25.46 6.18
N THR A 6 15.05 24.29 5.55
CA THR A 6 15.34 24.16 4.12
C THR A 6 14.38 25.01 3.26
N PRO A 7 14.86 25.56 2.14
CA PRO A 7 14.01 26.32 1.23
C PRO A 7 12.83 25.46 0.75
N GLY A 8 11.61 25.99 0.88
CA GLY A 8 10.45 25.42 0.22
C GLY A 8 10.32 25.93 -1.22
N PHE A 9 9.22 25.57 -1.87
CA PHE A 9 8.86 26.12 -3.17
C PHE A 9 7.72 27.15 -3.06
N GLY A 10 7.58 27.97 -4.09
CA GLY A 10 6.45 28.86 -4.30
C GLY A 10 5.82 28.58 -5.65
N VAL A 11 4.49 28.64 -5.72
CA VAL A 11 3.73 28.44 -6.95
C VAL A 11 2.49 29.32 -6.92
N ASP A 12 2.17 29.91 -8.07
CA ASP A 12 0.93 30.66 -8.24
C ASP A 12 -0.26 29.71 -8.39
N ALA A 13 -1.32 29.96 -7.62
CA ALA A 13 -2.51 29.12 -7.59
C ALA A 13 -3.77 29.96 -7.35
N GLY A 14 -4.87 29.53 -7.97
CA GLY A 14 -6.20 30.00 -7.61
C GLY A 14 -6.67 29.33 -6.32
N LEU A 15 -7.27 30.08 -5.41
CA LEU A 15 -7.81 29.58 -4.15
C LEU A 15 -9.33 29.78 -4.11
N ARG A 16 -10.09 28.74 -3.75
CA ARG A 16 -11.54 28.84 -3.53
C ARG A 16 -11.95 28.13 -2.25
N ILE A 17 -12.86 28.72 -1.48
CA ILE A 17 -13.51 28.02 -0.36
C ILE A 17 -14.43 26.92 -0.91
N ARG A 18 -14.36 25.71 -0.36
CA ARG A 18 -15.15 24.55 -0.80
C ARG A 18 -15.90 23.87 0.35
N GLY A 19 -16.87 23.02 0.01
CA GLY A 19 -17.67 22.25 0.97
C GLY A 19 -18.90 23.02 1.48
N ALA A 20 -19.97 22.32 1.83
CA ALA A 20 -21.23 22.95 2.25
C ALA A 20 -21.10 23.61 3.63
N PHE A 21 -20.98 22.83 4.70
CA PHE A 21 -20.83 23.32 6.07
C PHE A 21 -19.59 24.21 6.26
N SER A 22 -18.53 23.88 5.54
CA SER A 22 -17.31 24.68 5.52
C SER A 22 -17.52 26.13 5.12
N ARG A 23 -18.52 26.47 4.30
CA ARG A 23 -18.77 27.84 3.81
C ARG A 23 -19.70 28.64 4.71
N THR A 24 -20.23 28.02 5.76
CA THR A 24 -21.21 28.67 6.63
C THR A 24 -20.52 29.65 7.57
N ASP A 25 -21.17 30.77 7.87
CA ASP A 25 -20.67 31.79 8.81
C ASP A 25 -20.42 31.22 10.21
N GLY A 26 -21.13 30.13 10.54
CA GLY A 26 -20.93 29.39 11.78
C GLY A 26 -19.60 28.66 11.85
N ASN A 27 -18.89 28.41 10.74
CA ASN A 27 -17.58 27.76 10.77
C ASN A 27 -16.45 28.74 10.38
N PRO A 28 -15.61 29.19 11.34
CA PRO A 28 -14.51 30.10 11.04
C PRO A 28 -13.31 29.42 10.35
N LYS A 29 -13.27 28.08 10.29
CA LYS A 29 -12.19 27.31 9.64
C LYS A 29 -12.69 26.70 8.34
N HIS A 30 -12.24 27.26 7.22
CA HIS A 30 -12.72 26.90 5.89
C HIS A 30 -11.81 25.88 5.21
N SER A 31 -12.37 24.88 4.52
CA SER A 31 -11.66 24.05 3.54
C SER A 31 -11.47 24.82 2.23
N PHE A 32 -10.36 24.56 1.58
CA PHE A 32 -9.97 25.24 0.35
C PHE A 32 -9.74 24.25 -0.79
N ARG A 33 -9.90 24.74 -2.01
CA ARG A 33 -9.42 24.10 -3.22
C ARG A 33 -8.37 24.99 -3.86
N LEU A 34 -7.24 24.38 -4.19
CA LEU A 34 -6.20 24.97 -5.01
C LEU A 34 -6.43 24.57 -6.46
N PHE A 35 -6.33 25.54 -7.37
CA PHE A 35 -6.39 25.33 -8.81
C PHE A 35 -5.10 25.84 -9.45
N PHE A 36 -4.46 24.98 -10.23
CA PHE A 36 -3.31 25.34 -11.02
C PHE A 36 -3.79 25.55 -12.45
N ARG A 37 -3.49 26.72 -13.02
CA ARG A 37 -3.92 27.10 -14.37
C ARG A 37 -2.80 27.89 -15.04
N SER A 38 -2.72 27.77 -16.36
CA SER A 38 -1.71 28.50 -17.15
C SER A 38 -1.90 30.02 -17.10
N GLU A 39 -3.10 30.48 -16.73
CA GLU A 39 -3.39 31.89 -16.46
C GLU A 39 -2.70 32.40 -15.17
N TYR A 40 -2.46 31.52 -14.19
CA TYR A 40 -1.83 31.89 -12.92
C TYR A 40 -0.35 31.55 -12.90
N GLY A 41 0.08 30.49 -13.60
CA GLY A 41 1.45 30.00 -13.57
C GLY A 41 1.67 28.80 -14.50
N THR A 42 2.28 27.73 -13.99
CA THR A 42 2.72 26.55 -14.77
C THR A 42 1.60 25.65 -15.31
N GLY A 43 0.33 25.95 -15.05
CA GLY A 43 -0.80 25.09 -15.43
C GLY A 43 -1.04 23.90 -14.51
N ARG A 44 0.00 23.39 -13.86
CA ARG A 44 -0.04 22.28 -12.91
C ARG A 44 0.83 22.56 -11.70
N LEU A 45 0.48 21.98 -10.57
CA LEU A 45 1.44 21.78 -9.48
C LEU A 45 2.36 20.64 -9.88
N ASN A 46 3.64 20.94 -10.13
CA ASN A 46 4.68 19.93 -10.33
C ASN A 46 5.42 19.74 -9.01
N TYR A 47 4.89 18.88 -8.15
CA TYR A 47 5.42 18.61 -6.82
C TYR A 47 4.92 17.24 -6.34
N PRO A 48 5.81 16.38 -5.82
CA PRO A 48 5.47 15.05 -5.29
C PRO A 48 4.68 15.17 -3.98
N LEU A 49 3.43 15.62 -4.05
CA LEU A 49 2.61 15.94 -2.87
C LEU A 49 2.40 14.72 -1.98
N PHE A 50 2.35 13.54 -2.58
CA PHE A 50 2.20 12.26 -1.89
C PHE A 50 3.47 11.41 -1.90
N GLY A 51 4.61 11.92 -2.36
CA GLY A 51 5.85 11.15 -2.53
C GLY A 51 5.64 9.91 -3.41
N GLU A 52 6.40 8.85 -3.12
CA GLU A 52 6.29 7.46 -3.64
C GLU A 52 4.87 7.01 -3.99
N GLU A 53 3.95 7.31 -3.07
CA GLU A 53 2.60 6.75 -3.07
C GLU A 53 1.76 7.25 -4.26
N GLY A 54 2.02 8.43 -4.82
CA GLY A 54 1.14 9.09 -5.80
C GLY A 54 1.88 9.84 -6.92
N VAL A 55 1.11 10.43 -7.84
CA VAL A 55 1.69 11.18 -8.97
C VAL A 55 2.32 12.51 -8.53
N ASP A 56 3.17 13.07 -9.38
CA ASP A 56 3.90 14.32 -9.10
C ASP A 56 3.27 15.57 -9.71
N GLN A 57 2.14 15.42 -10.39
CA GLN A 57 1.48 16.51 -11.12
C GLN A 57 0.00 16.61 -10.80
N PHE A 58 -0.47 17.81 -10.46
CA PHE A 58 -1.87 18.05 -10.09
C PHE A 58 -2.45 19.29 -10.77
N ASP A 59 -3.63 19.15 -11.37
CA ASP A 59 -4.44 20.28 -11.86
C ASP A 59 -5.20 20.96 -10.70
N ASN A 60 -5.58 20.18 -9.68
CA ASN A 60 -6.23 20.68 -8.47
C ASN A 60 -5.96 19.79 -7.27
N VAL A 61 -5.99 20.39 -6.07
CA VAL A 61 -5.87 19.68 -4.79
C VAL A 61 -6.82 20.30 -3.76
N ASP A 62 -7.53 19.47 -3.01
CA ASP A 62 -8.35 19.92 -1.89
C ASP A 62 -7.53 19.96 -0.60
N LEU A 63 -7.57 21.10 0.10
CA LEU A 63 -7.14 21.25 1.49
C LEU A 63 -8.38 21.19 2.38
N ARG A 64 -8.59 20.02 2.98
CA ARG A 64 -9.74 19.73 3.83
C ARG A 64 -9.42 19.98 5.30
N THR A 65 -10.48 20.20 6.07
CA THR A 65 -10.48 20.10 7.53
C THR A 65 -11.63 19.18 7.93
N SER A 66 -11.55 18.57 9.12
CA SER A 66 -12.76 18.09 9.79
C SER A 66 -13.78 19.23 9.88
N GLN A 67 -14.99 18.96 9.42
CA GLN A 67 -16.11 19.90 9.45
C GLN A 67 -16.96 19.57 10.67
N ASN A 68 -17.81 18.55 10.52
CA ASN A 68 -18.55 17.96 11.63
C ASN A 68 -17.58 17.45 12.71
N TYR A 69 -17.99 17.58 13.97
CA TYR A 69 -17.19 17.29 15.17
C TYR A 69 -15.91 18.10 15.34
N SER A 70 -15.61 19.06 14.49
CA SER A 70 -14.40 19.86 14.66
C SER A 70 -14.51 20.83 15.84
N TRP A 71 -13.37 21.20 16.39
CA TRP A 71 -13.32 22.25 17.42
C TRP A 71 -13.74 23.61 16.87
N ALA A 72 -13.35 23.92 15.63
CA ALA A 72 -13.66 25.18 14.98
C ALA A 72 -15.17 25.37 14.73
N PHE A 73 -15.90 24.31 14.36
CA PHE A 73 -17.33 24.41 14.03
C PHE A 73 -18.26 24.10 15.20
N GLU A 74 -18.01 23.02 15.95
CA GLU A 74 -18.93 22.51 16.98
C GLU A 74 -18.33 22.53 18.40
N GLY A 75 -17.02 22.69 18.56
CA GLY A 75 -16.35 22.55 19.85
C GLY A 75 -16.43 21.11 20.41
N SER A 76 -16.62 20.12 19.55
CA SER A 76 -16.92 18.75 19.95
C SER A 76 -15.71 18.01 20.53
N GLU A 77 -15.96 17.08 21.46
CA GLU A 77 -14.94 16.10 21.90
C GLU A 77 -14.66 15.03 20.87
N LYS A 78 -15.55 14.87 19.90
CA LYS A 78 -15.44 13.84 18.86
C LYS A 78 -14.46 14.22 17.75
N ASN A 79 -13.75 15.34 17.83
CA ASN A 79 -12.77 15.74 16.83
C ASN A 79 -11.59 14.76 16.82
N THR A 80 -11.34 14.10 15.69
CA THR A 80 -10.14 13.25 15.52
C THR A 80 -9.28 13.66 14.33
N MET A 81 -9.84 14.32 13.32
CA MET A 81 -9.18 14.59 12.01
C MET A 81 -8.78 13.37 11.19
N ILE A 82 -9.15 12.16 11.65
CA ILE A 82 -8.65 10.90 11.08
C ILE A 82 -9.75 10.11 10.37
N ARG A 83 -11.01 10.19 10.78
CA ARG A 83 -12.11 9.29 10.30
C ARG A 83 -12.23 9.16 8.78
N ASP A 84 -12.26 10.29 8.06
CA ASP A 84 -12.33 10.29 6.60
C ASP A 84 -11.08 9.63 5.98
N VAL A 85 -9.89 10.02 6.47
CA VAL A 85 -8.60 9.49 6.01
C VAL A 85 -8.50 8.00 6.28
N PHE A 86 -8.91 7.54 7.46
CA PHE A 86 -8.96 6.12 7.84
C PHE A 86 -9.83 5.30 6.90
N SER A 87 -11.00 5.84 6.51
CA SER A 87 -11.90 5.13 5.59
C SER A 87 -11.30 4.98 4.19
N ARG A 88 -10.54 5.99 3.73
CA ARG A 88 -9.82 5.94 2.45
C ARG A 88 -8.57 5.07 2.50
N ASP A 89 -7.81 5.13 3.59
CA ASP A 89 -6.67 4.24 3.85
C ASP A 89 -7.12 2.77 3.95
N THR A 90 -8.29 2.53 4.55
CA THR A 90 -8.89 1.18 4.56
C THR A 90 -9.18 0.71 3.14
N GLN A 91 -9.69 1.59 2.26
CA GLN A 91 -9.89 1.26 0.86
C GLN A 91 -8.58 0.94 0.14
N ARG A 92 -7.50 1.71 0.39
CA ARG A 92 -6.14 1.38 -0.10
C ARG A 92 -5.70 -0.01 0.36
N ASP A 93 -5.77 -0.27 1.65
CA ASP A 93 -5.26 -1.52 2.23
C ASP A 93 -6.05 -2.75 1.75
N MET A 94 -7.29 -2.57 1.29
CA MET A 94 -8.08 -3.60 0.59
C MET A 94 -7.64 -3.83 -0.87
N GLY A 95 -6.59 -3.15 -1.34
CA GLY A 95 -6.10 -3.22 -2.72
C GLY A 95 -7.03 -2.53 -3.71
N ARG A 96 -7.74 -1.47 -3.31
CA ARG A 96 -8.66 -0.72 -4.18
C ARG A 96 -8.14 0.68 -4.49
N PRO A 97 -8.49 1.25 -5.66
CA PRO A 97 -8.28 2.66 -5.93
C PRO A 97 -8.89 3.53 -4.83
N TYR A 98 -8.15 4.55 -4.39
CA TYR A 98 -8.50 5.42 -3.27
C TYR A 98 -7.85 6.80 -3.48
N THR A 99 -8.37 7.82 -2.81
CA THR A 99 -7.76 9.16 -2.84
C THR A 99 -6.81 9.35 -1.67
N ARG A 100 -5.60 9.88 -1.92
CA ARG A 100 -4.54 10.05 -0.91
C ARG A 100 -4.74 11.24 0.01
N SER A 101 -4.00 11.25 1.12
CA SER A 101 -4.03 12.33 2.12
C SER A 101 -2.68 12.51 2.80
N ARG A 102 -2.34 13.76 3.11
CA ARG A 102 -1.23 14.20 3.97
C ARG A 102 -1.71 15.31 4.89
N TYR A 103 -1.08 15.48 6.05
CA TYR A 103 -1.40 16.54 6.99
C TYR A 103 -0.44 17.71 6.86
N TYR A 104 -0.96 18.94 6.91
CA TYR A 104 -0.18 20.15 6.79
C TYR A 104 -0.62 21.21 7.79
N HIS A 105 0.34 22.00 8.24
CA HIS A 105 0.09 23.27 8.91
C HIS A 105 -0.19 24.34 7.84
N LEU A 106 -1.40 24.91 7.85
CA LEU A 106 -1.76 25.98 6.91
C LEU A 106 -1.48 27.34 7.53
N TYR A 107 -0.90 28.24 6.74
CA TYR A 107 -0.77 29.66 7.05
C TYR A 107 -1.41 30.49 5.94
N LEU A 108 -2.30 31.41 6.29
CA LEU A 108 -2.89 32.37 5.36
C LEU A 108 -2.44 33.78 5.73
N ASN A 109 -1.80 34.48 4.80
CA ASN A 109 -1.21 35.81 5.03
C ASN A 109 -0.30 35.86 6.28
N GLY A 110 0.50 34.80 6.49
CA GLY A 110 1.39 34.65 7.64
C GLY A 110 0.71 34.26 8.96
N GLN A 111 -0.63 34.18 9.00
CA GLN A 111 -1.36 33.73 10.18
C GLN A 111 -1.56 32.21 10.16
N TYR A 112 -1.27 31.52 11.26
CA TYR A 112 -1.54 30.10 11.40
C TYR A 112 -3.05 29.81 11.41
N TRP A 113 -3.48 28.85 10.59
CA TRP A 113 -4.89 28.48 10.36
C TRP A 113 -5.23 27.07 10.82
N GLY A 114 -4.30 26.34 11.43
CA GLY A 114 -4.53 25.00 11.94
C GLY A 114 -4.01 23.90 11.01
N ILE A 115 -4.34 22.67 11.39
CA ILE A 115 -4.03 21.45 10.64
C ILE A 115 -5.05 21.28 9.52
N TYR A 116 -4.58 20.93 8.34
CA TYR A 116 -5.37 20.55 7.17
C TYR A 116 -4.93 19.19 6.69
N GLN A 117 -5.84 18.48 6.02
CA GLN A 117 -5.56 17.24 5.33
C GLN A 117 -5.77 17.43 3.83
N THR A 118 -4.83 16.99 3.00
CA THR A 118 -5.04 16.98 1.54
C THR A 118 -6.03 15.88 1.14
N GLN A 119 -6.68 16.09 0.00
CA GLN A 119 -7.41 15.03 -0.68
C GLN A 119 -7.27 15.20 -2.18
N GLU A 120 -6.90 14.11 -2.85
CA GLU A 120 -7.04 13.98 -4.29
C GLU A 120 -8.51 13.97 -4.68
N ARG A 121 -8.84 14.57 -5.82
CA ARG A 121 -10.20 14.61 -6.30
C ARG A 121 -10.41 13.52 -7.35
N VAL A 122 -11.43 12.69 -7.16
CA VAL A 122 -11.89 11.80 -8.23
C VAL A 122 -12.55 12.66 -9.32
N ASP A 123 -11.77 12.96 -10.35
CA ASP A 123 -12.17 13.55 -11.61
C ASP A 123 -11.49 12.78 -12.76
N ALA A 124 -11.69 13.22 -14.00
CA ALA A 124 -11.18 12.53 -15.17
C ALA A 124 -9.64 12.58 -15.25
N ASP A 125 -9.01 13.64 -14.74
CA ASP A 125 -7.54 13.76 -14.69
C ASP A 125 -6.95 12.79 -13.66
N TYR A 126 -7.60 12.64 -12.49
CA TYR A 126 -7.25 11.60 -11.52
C TYR A 126 -7.41 10.20 -12.12
N ALA A 127 -8.51 9.96 -12.84
CA ALA A 127 -8.78 8.66 -13.44
C ALA A 127 -7.72 8.30 -14.48
N GLU A 128 -7.34 9.22 -15.37
CA GLU A 128 -6.23 9.04 -16.32
C GLU A 128 -4.90 8.75 -15.60
N SER A 129 -4.60 9.51 -14.55
CA SER A 129 -3.32 9.41 -13.84
C SER A 129 -3.13 8.08 -13.10
N TYR A 130 -4.21 7.48 -12.59
CA TYR A 130 -4.14 6.30 -11.71
C TYR A 130 -4.82 5.05 -12.26
N LEU A 131 -5.75 5.19 -13.20
CA LEU A 131 -6.49 4.09 -13.81
C LEU A 131 -6.13 3.89 -15.29
N GLY A 132 -5.26 4.74 -15.84
CA GLY A 132 -4.78 4.69 -17.23
C GLY A 132 -5.78 5.25 -18.25
N GLY A 133 -5.52 5.01 -19.53
CA GLY A 133 -6.38 5.48 -20.63
C GLY A 133 -6.35 6.99 -20.83
N ASP A 134 -7.36 7.53 -21.54
CA ASP A 134 -7.51 8.96 -21.79
C ASP A 134 -8.66 9.53 -20.95
N LYS A 135 -8.43 10.66 -20.28
CA LYS A 135 -9.45 11.30 -19.44
C LYS A 135 -10.77 11.57 -20.16
N ARG A 136 -10.75 11.79 -21.47
CA ARG A 136 -11.96 12.05 -22.28
C ARG A 136 -12.88 10.85 -22.31
N ASP A 137 -12.38 9.64 -22.06
CA ASP A 137 -13.12 8.39 -22.10
C ASP A 137 -13.79 8.04 -20.76
N TYR A 138 -13.51 8.80 -19.69
CA TYR A 138 -14.07 8.55 -18.37
C TYR A 138 -15.46 9.19 -18.18
N ASP A 139 -16.39 8.41 -17.63
CA ASP A 139 -17.57 8.90 -16.91
C ASP A 139 -17.20 9.05 -15.44
N VAL A 140 -17.40 10.24 -14.86
CA VAL A 140 -17.17 10.48 -13.42
C VAL A 140 -18.47 10.89 -12.75
N ILE A 141 -19.04 9.97 -11.98
CA ILE A 141 -20.37 10.09 -11.38
C ILE A 141 -20.24 10.60 -9.95
N LYS A 142 -21.05 11.60 -9.60
CA LYS A 142 -21.15 12.12 -8.22
C LYS A 142 -22.53 12.71 -7.94
N ASN A 143 -22.82 12.95 -6.67
CA ASN A 143 -23.95 13.82 -6.33
C ASN A 143 -23.65 15.28 -6.71
N ASP A 144 -24.66 15.95 -7.26
CA ASP A 144 -24.62 17.38 -7.54
C ASP A 144 -24.35 18.14 -6.23
N SER A 145 -23.62 19.25 -6.33
CA SER A 145 -23.31 20.11 -5.18
C SER A 145 -24.42 21.11 -4.87
N SER A 146 -25.57 21.00 -5.54
CA SER A 146 -26.73 21.86 -5.34
C SER A 146 -27.64 21.28 -4.25
N GLY A 147 -28.67 22.02 -3.88
CA GLY A 147 -29.65 21.55 -2.90
C GLY A 147 -30.41 20.28 -3.32
N SER A 148 -30.40 19.90 -4.61
CA SER A 148 -31.09 18.69 -5.08
C SER A 148 -30.34 17.38 -4.82
N ARG A 149 -29.00 17.41 -4.66
CA ARG A 149 -28.14 16.24 -4.43
C ARG A 149 -28.36 15.09 -5.43
N ALA A 150 -28.90 15.39 -6.61
CA ALA A 150 -29.16 14.40 -7.65
C ALA A 150 -27.84 13.93 -8.27
N LEU A 151 -27.83 12.73 -8.84
CA LEU A 151 -26.63 12.22 -9.51
C LEU A 151 -26.37 12.96 -10.81
N GLU A 152 -25.09 13.26 -11.04
CA GLU A 152 -24.59 13.90 -12.26
C GLU A 152 -23.28 13.27 -12.72
N ALA A 153 -23.03 13.36 -14.02
CA ALA A 153 -21.72 13.10 -14.61
C ALA A 153 -20.94 14.42 -14.57
N SER A 154 -19.92 14.49 -13.72
CA SER A 154 -19.01 15.65 -13.67
C SER A 154 -17.97 15.63 -14.79
N ALA A 155 -17.79 14.48 -15.44
CA ALA A 155 -17.11 14.27 -16.71
C ALA A 155 -17.82 13.13 -17.46
N GLY A 156 -17.79 13.14 -18.78
CA GLY A 156 -18.43 12.12 -19.61
C GLY A 156 -19.97 12.24 -19.65
N THR A 157 -20.65 11.10 -19.54
CA THR A 157 -22.09 10.92 -19.67
C THR A 157 -22.67 10.07 -18.54
N MET A 158 -24.00 9.95 -18.47
CA MET A 158 -24.68 9.07 -17.51
C MET A 158 -25.10 7.72 -18.13
N GLU A 159 -24.72 7.42 -19.38
CA GLU A 159 -25.33 6.33 -20.16
C GLU A 159 -25.00 4.93 -19.60
N ALA A 160 -23.73 4.66 -19.29
CA ALA A 160 -23.32 3.39 -18.68
C ALA A 160 -23.92 3.22 -17.28
N TYR A 161 -23.93 4.29 -16.48
CA TYR A 161 -24.54 4.26 -15.15
C TYR A 161 -26.06 4.03 -15.23
N ARG A 162 -26.71 4.52 -16.29
CA ARG A 162 -28.12 4.26 -16.58
C ARG A 162 -28.38 2.81 -16.94
N ARG A 163 -27.55 2.19 -17.77
CA ARG A 163 -27.65 0.75 -18.08
C ARG A 163 -27.49 -0.11 -16.83
N LEU A 164 -26.56 0.26 -15.94
CA LEU A 164 -26.38 -0.43 -14.65
C LEU A 164 -27.62 -0.28 -13.75
N TYR A 165 -28.23 0.92 -13.68
CA TYR A 165 -29.50 1.13 -12.98
C TYR A 165 -30.63 0.27 -13.55
N ASP A 166 -30.81 0.29 -14.88
CA ASP A 166 -31.87 -0.47 -15.53
C ASP A 166 -31.71 -1.99 -15.28
N ALA A 167 -30.47 -2.50 -15.26
CA ALA A 167 -30.17 -3.87 -14.85
C ALA A 167 -30.53 -4.14 -13.38
N ALA A 168 -30.22 -3.20 -12.47
CA ALA A 168 -30.58 -3.33 -11.06
C ALA A 168 -32.10 -3.32 -10.82
N VAL A 169 -32.85 -2.51 -11.58
CA VAL A 169 -34.32 -2.51 -11.55
C VAL A 169 -34.89 -3.83 -12.09
N ALA A 170 -34.27 -4.41 -13.12
CA ALA A 170 -34.67 -5.72 -13.65
C ALA A 170 -34.39 -6.87 -12.67
N GLY A 171 -33.34 -6.75 -11.85
CA GLY A 171 -32.98 -7.67 -10.78
C GLY A 171 -31.97 -8.76 -11.21
N PHE A 172 -31.32 -9.36 -10.21
CA PHE A 172 -30.17 -10.27 -10.41
C PHE A 172 -30.39 -11.70 -9.91
N ALA A 173 -31.62 -12.09 -9.58
CA ALA A 173 -31.89 -13.46 -9.15
C ALA A 173 -31.45 -14.52 -10.18
N PRO A 174 -31.64 -14.32 -11.51
CA PRO A 174 -31.03 -15.19 -12.52
C PRO A 174 -29.52 -14.95 -12.64
N ASP A 175 -28.72 -16.02 -12.64
CA ASP A 175 -27.26 -15.93 -12.73
C ASP A 175 -26.78 -15.23 -14.00
N GLU A 176 -27.46 -15.46 -15.13
CA GLU A 176 -27.18 -14.79 -16.39
C GLU A 176 -27.26 -13.26 -16.29
N ALA A 177 -28.19 -12.72 -15.49
CA ALA A 177 -28.34 -11.28 -15.30
C ALA A 177 -27.13 -10.68 -14.56
N TYR A 178 -26.61 -11.41 -13.56
CA TYR A 178 -25.39 -11.02 -12.85
C TYR A 178 -24.16 -11.12 -13.77
N ARG A 179 -23.98 -12.26 -14.46
CA ARG A 179 -22.87 -12.46 -15.40
C ARG A 179 -22.81 -11.42 -16.51
N ARG A 180 -23.98 -11.00 -17.03
CA ARG A 180 -24.05 -9.98 -18.08
C ARG A 180 -23.42 -8.65 -17.65
N ILE A 181 -23.69 -8.17 -16.43
CA ILE A 181 -23.09 -6.90 -15.97
C ILE A 181 -21.61 -7.04 -15.60
N LEU A 182 -21.11 -8.27 -15.42
CA LEU A 182 -19.69 -8.58 -15.32
C LEU A 182 -19.00 -8.69 -16.69
N GLY A 183 -19.73 -8.52 -17.80
CA GLY A 183 -19.19 -8.73 -19.15
C GLY A 183 -18.86 -10.21 -19.42
N GLN A 184 -19.63 -11.14 -18.88
CA GLN A 184 -19.41 -12.57 -19.00
C GLN A 184 -20.52 -13.29 -19.78
N LEU A 185 -20.13 -14.35 -20.49
CA LEU A 185 -21.04 -15.35 -21.05
C LEU A 185 -21.67 -16.22 -19.95
N PRO A 186 -22.74 -16.98 -20.23
CA PRO A 186 -23.39 -17.85 -19.24
C PRO A 186 -22.47 -18.91 -18.60
N ASP A 187 -21.40 -19.31 -19.27
CA ASP A 187 -20.39 -20.23 -18.74
C ASP A 187 -19.34 -19.54 -17.85
N GLY A 188 -19.38 -18.21 -17.74
CA GLY A 188 -18.48 -17.38 -16.95
C GLY A 188 -17.21 -16.93 -17.66
N SER A 189 -17.00 -17.34 -18.91
CA SER A 189 -15.91 -16.78 -19.73
C SER A 189 -16.20 -15.32 -20.10
N PRO A 190 -15.16 -14.49 -20.35
CA PRO A 190 -15.35 -13.12 -20.84
C PRO A 190 -16.15 -13.10 -22.15
N ASP A 191 -17.17 -12.23 -22.22
CA ASP A 191 -17.90 -11.98 -23.46
C ASP A 191 -17.14 -10.94 -24.29
N PRO A 192 -16.61 -11.30 -25.48
CA PRO A 192 -15.86 -10.36 -26.32
C PRO A 192 -16.69 -9.18 -26.83
N ASN A 193 -18.03 -9.25 -26.73
CA ASN A 193 -18.94 -8.15 -27.07
C ASN A 193 -19.67 -7.61 -25.82
N GLY A 194 -19.39 -8.16 -24.64
CA GLY A 194 -20.03 -7.80 -23.39
C GLY A 194 -19.42 -6.53 -22.82
N GLU A 195 -20.28 -5.61 -22.39
CA GLU A 195 -19.84 -4.46 -21.61
C GLU A 195 -19.78 -4.84 -20.13
N GLN A 196 -18.58 -4.83 -19.55
CA GLN A 196 -18.43 -4.96 -18.10
C GLN A 196 -18.85 -3.65 -17.43
N LEU A 197 -20.04 -3.64 -16.83
CA LEU A 197 -20.61 -2.50 -16.10
C LEU A 197 -20.22 -2.52 -14.62
N LEU A 198 -19.87 -3.69 -14.05
CA LEU A 198 -19.60 -3.84 -12.63
C LEU A 198 -18.21 -4.40 -12.36
N ASP A 199 -17.40 -3.66 -11.58
CA ASP A 199 -16.33 -4.26 -10.79
C ASP A 199 -16.95 -4.73 -9.47
N ALA A 200 -17.30 -6.01 -9.42
CA ALA A 200 -17.94 -6.59 -8.24
C ALA A 200 -17.01 -6.57 -7.02
N GLY A 201 -15.69 -6.71 -7.23
CA GLY A 201 -14.71 -6.68 -6.17
C GLY A 201 -14.62 -5.32 -5.50
N ASN A 202 -14.56 -4.25 -6.31
CA ASN A 202 -14.59 -2.89 -5.81
C ASN A 202 -15.90 -2.59 -5.06
N LEU A 203 -17.06 -2.93 -5.62
CA LEU A 203 -18.35 -2.71 -4.96
C LEU A 203 -18.44 -3.43 -3.62
N MET A 204 -18.06 -4.71 -3.57
CA MET A 204 -18.10 -5.50 -2.33
C MET A 204 -17.17 -4.90 -1.27
N ASP A 205 -15.92 -4.60 -1.61
CA ASP A 205 -14.94 -4.04 -0.66
C ASP A 205 -15.37 -2.63 -0.20
N TYR A 206 -15.94 -1.80 -1.10
CA TYR A 206 -16.54 -0.51 -0.76
C TYR A 206 -17.66 -0.67 0.28
N MET A 207 -18.55 -1.65 0.10
CA MET A 207 -19.65 -1.91 1.02
C MET A 207 -19.16 -2.53 2.35
N VAL A 208 -18.20 -3.46 2.32
CA VAL A 208 -17.56 -4.00 3.54
C VAL A 208 -16.95 -2.86 4.36
N CYS A 209 -16.20 -1.96 3.72
CA CYS A 209 -15.64 -0.79 4.39
C CYS A 209 -16.74 0.14 4.94
N THR A 210 -17.83 0.36 4.18
CA THR A 210 -18.97 1.18 4.62
C THR A 210 -19.63 0.60 5.87
N TYR A 211 -19.95 -0.70 5.86
CA TYR A 211 -20.56 -1.38 7.01
C TYR A 211 -19.62 -1.45 8.21
N TYR A 212 -18.33 -1.72 7.98
CA TYR A 212 -17.35 -1.76 9.06
C TYR A 212 -17.22 -0.40 9.76
N THR A 213 -16.91 0.65 8.98
CA THR A 213 -16.75 2.01 9.49
C THR A 213 -18.05 2.55 10.10
N GLY A 214 -19.20 2.01 9.66
CA GLY A 214 -20.52 2.39 10.15
C GLY A 214 -20.84 3.81 9.77
N ASP A 215 -20.62 4.14 8.50
CA ASP A 215 -20.83 5.47 7.94
C ASP A 215 -22.33 5.71 7.68
N PRO A 216 -22.98 6.62 8.43
CA PRO A 216 -24.40 6.92 8.26
C PRO A 216 -24.68 7.97 7.17
N ASP A 217 -23.64 8.51 6.51
CA ASP A 217 -23.78 9.59 5.51
C ASP A 217 -23.24 9.26 4.12
N ALA A 218 -22.71 8.04 3.91
CA ALA A 218 -22.24 7.56 2.62
C ALA A 218 -22.40 6.04 2.52
N PRO A 219 -22.83 5.48 1.37
CA PRO A 219 -23.33 6.15 0.15
C PRO A 219 -24.75 6.74 0.29
N VAL A 220 -25.34 6.61 1.47
CA VAL A 220 -26.71 7.02 1.78
C VAL A 220 -26.67 7.86 3.03
N SER A 221 -27.35 9.01 3.01
CA SER A 221 -27.59 9.78 4.23
C SER A 221 -28.81 9.22 4.96
N CYS A 222 -28.60 8.60 6.11
CA CYS A 222 -29.69 8.05 6.92
C CYS A 222 -30.56 9.14 7.59
N TRP A 223 -30.13 10.40 7.54
CA TRP A 223 -30.90 11.55 8.05
C TRP A 223 -31.71 12.22 6.95
N ALA A 224 -31.10 12.40 5.79
CA ALA A 224 -31.70 13.15 4.70
C ALA A 224 -32.46 12.25 3.70
N HIS A 225 -32.29 10.93 3.84
CA HIS A 225 -32.94 9.89 3.06
C HIS A 225 -32.72 10.03 1.54
N PHE A 226 -31.48 10.31 1.13
CA PHE A 226 -31.05 10.36 -0.26
C PHE A 226 -29.63 9.80 -0.42
N SER A 227 -29.21 9.51 -1.66
CA SER A 227 -27.82 9.17 -1.97
C SER A 227 -26.89 10.35 -1.67
N ASN A 228 -25.78 10.10 -0.97
CA ASN A 228 -24.85 11.14 -0.58
C ASN A 228 -23.39 10.65 -0.70
N ASN A 229 -22.47 11.60 -0.87
CA ASN A 229 -21.02 11.37 -0.91
C ASN A 229 -20.58 10.31 -1.93
N ILE A 230 -21.30 10.20 -3.05
CA ILE A 230 -20.96 9.30 -4.16
C ILE A 230 -19.86 9.91 -5.03
N PHE A 231 -18.83 9.12 -5.28
CA PHE A 231 -17.83 9.33 -6.33
C PHE A 231 -17.55 7.99 -7.01
N ALA A 232 -17.73 7.93 -8.32
CA ALA A 232 -17.42 6.76 -9.12
C ALA A 232 -16.76 7.15 -10.46
N ALA A 233 -15.94 6.24 -10.99
CA ALA A 233 -15.30 6.39 -12.30
C ALA A 233 -15.57 5.15 -13.16
N TYR A 234 -15.67 5.35 -14.48
CA TYR A 234 -15.85 4.29 -15.47
C TYR A 234 -15.21 4.68 -16.80
N ASN A 235 -14.35 3.82 -17.34
CA ASN A 235 -13.71 4.03 -18.63
C ASN A 235 -14.57 3.42 -19.75
N ARG A 236 -15.10 4.26 -20.64
CA ARG A 236 -15.97 3.81 -21.75
C ARG A 236 -15.20 3.13 -22.88
N ALA A 237 -13.92 3.45 -23.05
CA ALA A 237 -13.07 2.88 -24.11
C ALA A 237 -12.49 1.51 -23.72
N ALA A 238 -12.26 1.28 -22.42
CA ALA A 238 -11.86 0.00 -21.86
C ALA A 238 -12.73 -0.35 -20.63
N PRO A 239 -13.99 -0.78 -20.83
CA PRO A 239 -14.89 -1.15 -19.75
C PRO A 239 -14.32 -2.22 -18.82
N ALA A 240 -14.03 -1.82 -17.57
CA ALA A 240 -13.64 -2.71 -16.48
C ALA A 240 -14.61 -2.61 -15.28
N GLY A 241 -15.80 -2.06 -15.52
CA GLY A 241 -16.82 -1.79 -14.52
C GLY A 241 -16.64 -0.49 -13.72
N PHE A 242 -17.71 -0.05 -13.06
CA PHE A 242 -17.67 1.14 -12.20
C PHE A 242 -16.81 0.90 -10.95
N ILE A 243 -16.00 1.91 -10.60
CA ILE A 243 -15.16 1.94 -9.40
C ILE A 243 -15.69 3.04 -8.49
N TRP A 244 -16.06 2.71 -7.25
CA TRP A 244 -16.52 3.65 -6.22
C TRP A 244 -15.42 3.98 -5.22
N PHE A 245 -15.42 5.23 -4.73
CA PHE A 245 -14.41 5.78 -3.83
C PHE A 245 -15.02 6.23 -2.51
N ARG A 246 -14.37 5.93 -1.38
CA ARG A 246 -14.78 6.47 -0.07
C ARG A 246 -14.50 7.98 -0.02
N HIS A 247 -15.47 8.73 0.51
CA HIS A 247 -15.40 10.19 0.59
C HIS A 247 -16.26 10.71 1.73
N ASP A 248 -15.78 11.74 2.45
CA ASP A 248 -16.56 12.50 3.44
C ASP A 248 -17.15 11.61 4.55
N ALA A 249 -16.32 10.72 5.09
CA ALA A 249 -16.70 9.71 6.07
C ALA A 249 -16.50 10.18 7.52
N GLU A 250 -16.60 11.49 7.83
CA GLU A 250 -16.34 12.01 9.18
C GLU A 250 -17.38 11.59 10.23
N HIS A 251 -18.56 11.15 9.79
CA HIS A 251 -19.64 10.66 10.65
C HIS A 251 -19.47 9.20 11.11
N SER A 252 -18.45 8.52 10.59
CA SER A 252 -18.15 7.11 10.85
C SER A 252 -17.45 6.88 12.20
N LEU A 253 -17.05 5.63 12.48
CA LEU A 253 -16.25 5.24 13.64
C LEU A 253 -16.87 5.74 14.96
N GLY A 254 -18.18 5.52 15.11
CA GLY A 254 -18.93 5.82 16.32
C GLY A 254 -19.11 7.30 16.67
N ALA A 255 -18.76 8.25 15.78
CA ALA A 255 -18.89 9.69 16.06
C ALA A 255 -20.33 10.10 16.43
N ASN A 256 -21.31 9.43 15.84
CA ASN A 256 -22.75 9.64 16.06
C ASN A 256 -23.38 8.70 17.10
N GLY A 257 -22.58 7.95 17.86
CA GLY A 257 -23.07 6.87 18.72
C GLY A 257 -23.21 5.52 18.00
N GLY A 258 -23.25 4.44 18.77
CA GLY A 258 -23.10 3.07 18.26
C GLY A 258 -24.27 2.51 17.45
N GLU A 259 -25.49 3.01 17.65
CA GLU A 259 -26.69 2.48 16.95
C GLU A 259 -26.69 2.87 15.46
N LEU A 260 -26.33 4.12 15.13
CA LEU A 260 -26.31 4.59 13.74
C LEU A 260 -25.22 3.91 12.91
N ALA A 261 -24.16 3.42 13.56
CA ALA A 261 -23.07 2.71 12.89
C ALA A 261 -23.50 1.38 12.25
N SER A 262 -24.71 0.88 12.50
CA SER A 262 -25.24 -0.33 11.85
C SER A 262 -26.48 -0.05 11.00
N ARG A 263 -26.86 1.22 10.84
CA ARG A 263 -28.20 1.57 10.37
C ARG A 263 -28.49 1.10 8.96
N LEU A 264 -27.51 1.20 8.06
CA LEU A 264 -27.63 0.69 6.68
C LEU A 264 -27.85 -0.83 6.61
N LEU A 265 -27.55 -1.60 7.67
CA LEU A 265 -27.89 -3.01 7.79
C LEU A 265 -29.24 -3.23 8.48
N THR A 266 -29.60 -2.40 9.45
CA THR A 266 -30.78 -2.63 10.32
C THR A 266 -32.06 -1.95 9.85
N ASP A 267 -31.97 -0.84 9.11
CA ASP A 267 -33.13 -0.06 8.66
C ASP A 267 -33.45 -0.39 7.19
N PRO A 268 -34.62 -0.98 6.89
CA PRO A 268 -35.01 -1.25 5.51
C PRO A 268 -35.28 0.02 4.70
N THR A 269 -35.60 1.15 5.34
CA THR A 269 -35.85 2.42 4.64
C THR A 269 -34.56 2.97 4.04
N ASP A 270 -33.46 2.91 4.77
CA ASP A 270 -32.16 3.35 4.26
C ASP A 270 -31.66 2.44 3.13
N ARG A 271 -31.95 1.14 3.20
CA ARG A 271 -31.62 0.18 2.13
C ARG A 271 -32.46 0.34 0.87
N SER A 272 -33.60 1.03 0.94
CA SER A 272 -34.44 1.31 -0.24
C SER A 272 -34.07 2.60 -0.98
N ILE A 273 -33.21 3.43 -0.41
CA ILE A 273 -32.75 4.67 -1.07
C ILE A 273 -31.89 4.28 -2.27
N GLY A 274 -32.21 4.81 -3.45
CA GLY A 274 -31.60 4.43 -4.72
C GLY A 274 -32.47 3.61 -5.67
N GLN A 275 -33.70 3.26 -5.26
CA GLN A 275 -34.70 2.69 -6.17
C GLN A 275 -35.07 3.63 -7.32
N ASN A 276 -35.00 4.95 -7.10
CA ASN A 276 -35.24 5.92 -8.16
C ASN A 276 -33.92 6.22 -8.89
N TRP A 277 -34.03 6.54 -10.18
CA TRP A 277 -32.87 6.91 -10.98
C TRP A 277 -32.07 8.10 -10.40
N ARG A 278 -32.78 9.07 -9.79
CA ARG A 278 -32.15 10.31 -9.29
C ARG A 278 -31.19 10.09 -8.12
N ASP A 279 -31.33 8.99 -7.39
CA ASP A 279 -30.57 8.64 -6.20
C ASP A 279 -29.92 7.24 -6.29
N PHE A 280 -29.83 6.64 -7.48
CA PHE A 280 -29.21 5.34 -7.70
C PHE A 280 -27.77 5.27 -7.18
N ASN A 281 -27.51 4.39 -6.23
CA ASN A 281 -26.26 4.37 -5.47
C ASN A 281 -25.75 2.93 -5.23
N PRO A 282 -24.46 2.77 -4.86
CA PRO A 282 -23.85 1.46 -4.66
C PRO A 282 -24.49 0.63 -3.55
N ALA A 283 -25.09 1.23 -2.50
CA ALA A 283 -25.75 0.44 -1.46
C ALA A 283 -27.01 -0.23 -1.97
N TRP A 284 -27.84 0.47 -2.75
CA TRP A 284 -29.02 -0.16 -3.34
C TRP A 284 -28.66 -1.20 -4.40
N LEU A 285 -27.68 -0.91 -5.26
CA LEU A 285 -27.14 -1.89 -6.20
C LEU A 285 -26.67 -3.16 -5.49
N HIS A 286 -25.89 -3.02 -4.41
CA HIS A 286 -25.46 -4.13 -3.57
C HIS A 286 -26.65 -4.94 -3.03
N VAL A 287 -27.69 -4.26 -2.51
CA VAL A 287 -28.92 -4.93 -2.06
C VAL A 287 -29.59 -5.72 -3.21
N GLN A 288 -29.72 -5.15 -4.40
CA GLN A 288 -30.29 -5.86 -5.56
C GLN A 288 -29.46 -7.10 -5.93
N LEU A 289 -28.13 -6.97 -5.91
CA LEU A 289 -27.21 -8.06 -6.23
C LEU A 289 -27.27 -9.19 -5.20
N THR A 290 -27.65 -8.92 -3.95
CA THR A 290 -27.84 -9.98 -2.94
C THR A 290 -28.99 -10.94 -3.27
N ALA A 291 -29.83 -10.66 -4.28
CA ALA A 291 -30.77 -11.67 -4.80
C ALA A 291 -30.06 -12.84 -5.50
N ASN A 292 -28.83 -12.64 -5.99
CA ASN A 292 -27.99 -13.67 -6.60
C ASN A 292 -27.20 -14.43 -5.51
N GLU A 293 -27.22 -15.77 -5.55
CA GLU A 293 -26.51 -16.59 -4.55
C GLU A 293 -24.99 -16.46 -4.64
N GLU A 294 -24.43 -16.40 -5.85
CA GLU A 294 -22.98 -16.31 -6.07
C GLU A 294 -22.45 -14.95 -5.62
N TYR A 295 -23.17 -13.87 -5.93
CA TYR A 295 -22.82 -12.55 -5.39
C TYR A 295 -22.85 -12.54 -3.85
N ARG A 296 -23.89 -13.10 -3.22
CA ARG A 296 -23.96 -13.15 -1.76
C ARG A 296 -22.80 -13.91 -1.15
N LEU A 297 -22.44 -15.05 -1.74
CA LEU A 297 -21.35 -15.87 -1.23
C LEU A 297 -20.00 -15.17 -1.43
N GLN A 298 -19.75 -14.59 -2.61
CA GLN A 298 -18.56 -13.78 -2.88
C GLN A 298 -18.46 -12.59 -1.92
N PHE A 299 -19.57 -11.91 -1.63
CA PHE A 299 -19.58 -10.83 -0.63
C PHE A 299 -19.22 -11.36 0.77
N ALA A 300 -19.75 -12.50 1.16
CA ALA A 300 -19.40 -13.14 2.42
C ALA A 300 -17.92 -13.54 2.49
N ASP A 301 -17.34 -13.99 1.36
CA ASP A 301 -15.91 -14.28 1.24
C ASP A 301 -15.08 -13.02 1.46
N ARG A 302 -15.49 -11.88 0.89
CA ARG A 302 -14.85 -10.58 1.15
C ARG A 302 -14.92 -10.18 2.62
N VAL A 303 -16.06 -10.39 3.27
CA VAL A 303 -16.21 -10.13 4.71
C VAL A 303 -15.22 -10.97 5.51
N VAL A 304 -15.12 -12.28 5.25
CA VAL A 304 -14.18 -13.15 5.97
C VAL A 304 -12.73 -12.78 5.71
N ARG A 305 -12.37 -12.56 4.43
CA ARG A 305 -11.03 -12.14 4.01
C ARG A 305 -10.55 -10.90 4.74
N HIS A 306 -11.43 -9.92 4.93
CA HIS A 306 -11.04 -8.66 5.57
C HIS A 306 -11.16 -8.71 7.09
N PHE A 307 -12.11 -9.45 7.67
CA PHE A 307 -12.38 -9.37 9.11
C PHE A 307 -11.55 -10.35 9.94
N TYR A 308 -11.14 -11.48 9.38
CA TYR A 308 -10.55 -12.59 10.13
C TYR A 308 -9.21 -13.02 9.54
N ASN A 309 -8.49 -13.88 10.27
CA ASN A 309 -7.21 -14.47 9.84
C ASN A 309 -6.17 -13.44 9.35
N ASP A 310 -5.98 -12.36 10.13
CA ASP A 310 -5.11 -11.22 9.82
C ASP A 310 -5.55 -10.36 8.61
N GLY A 311 -6.84 -10.42 8.27
CA GLY A 311 -7.43 -9.52 7.28
C GLY A 311 -7.27 -8.02 7.63
N VAL A 312 -7.39 -7.18 6.61
CA VAL A 312 -7.21 -5.71 6.65
C VAL A 312 -8.06 -5.00 7.71
N LEU A 313 -9.22 -5.58 8.04
CA LEU A 313 -10.17 -5.12 9.04
C LEU A 313 -10.19 -6.00 10.31
N SER A 314 -9.14 -6.78 10.56
CA SER A 314 -8.90 -7.36 11.88
C SER A 314 -8.67 -6.25 12.92
N VAL A 315 -8.89 -6.56 14.20
CA VAL A 315 -8.78 -5.56 15.28
C VAL A 315 -7.37 -4.95 15.33
N SER A 316 -6.32 -5.77 15.22
CA SER A 316 -4.92 -5.33 15.19
C SER A 316 -4.66 -4.39 14.01
N ARG A 317 -5.00 -4.79 12.78
CA ARG A 317 -4.74 -3.98 11.58
C ARG A 317 -5.48 -2.64 11.60
N ASN A 318 -6.69 -2.58 12.16
CA ASN A 318 -7.39 -1.31 12.35
C ASN A 318 -6.73 -0.41 13.40
N ILE A 319 -6.28 -0.99 14.52
CA ILE A 319 -5.54 -0.25 15.57
C ILE A 319 -4.25 0.33 14.99
N ASP A 320 -3.50 -0.47 14.22
CA ASP A 320 -2.25 -0.02 13.60
C ASP A 320 -2.49 1.14 12.63
N ARG A 321 -3.45 0.99 11.71
CA ARG A 321 -3.84 2.06 10.77
C ARG A 321 -4.27 3.35 11.50
N TRP A 322 -5.08 3.21 12.54
CA TRP A 322 -5.55 4.35 13.34
C TRP A 322 -4.38 5.06 14.04
N MET A 323 -3.49 4.29 14.68
CA MET A 323 -2.37 4.82 15.43
C MET A 323 -1.28 5.42 14.53
N GLN A 324 -1.04 4.88 13.34
CA GLN A 324 -0.15 5.48 12.34
C GLN A 324 -0.61 6.90 11.97
N ARG A 325 -1.90 7.10 11.69
CA ARG A 325 -2.44 8.45 11.40
C ARG A 325 -2.47 9.34 12.64
N ALA A 326 -2.81 8.80 13.81
CA ALA A 326 -2.79 9.55 15.06
C ALA A 326 -1.38 10.09 15.37
N ALA A 327 -0.34 9.26 15.21
CA ALA A 327 1.04 9.64 15.46
C ALA A 327 1.50 10.82 14.57
N GLN A 328 1.03 10.90 13.32
CA GLN A 328 1.36 11.99 12.39
C GLN A 328 0.90 13.37 12.89
N ILE A 329 -0.21 13.44 13.64
CA ILE A 329 -0.82 14.73 14.04
C ILE A 329 -0.82 14.96 15.55
N ASP A 330 -0.38 14.01 16.35
CA ASP A 330 -0.49 14.04 17.81
C ASP A 330 0.07 15.34 18.43
N LEU A 331 1.31 15.70 18.08
CA LEU A 331 1.91 16.95 18.56
C LEU A 331 1.27 18.18 17.90
N ALA A 332 0.90 18.08 16.63
CA ALA A 332 0.25 19.17 15.88
C ALA A 332 -1.10 19.58 16.50
N MET A 333 -1.79 18.66 17.18
CA MET A 333 -3.06 18.95 17.86
C MET A 333 -2.93 20.01 18.95
N VAL A 334 -1.73 20.25 19.50
CA VAL A 334 -1.48 21.37 20.42
C VAL A 334 -1.66 22.70 19.70
N ALA A 335 -1.12 22.84 18.48
CA ALA A 335 -1.27 24.04 17.69
C ALA A 335 -2.72 24.23 17.20
N GLU A 336 -3.38 23.15 16.79
CA GLU A 336 -4.81 23.17 16.45
C GLU A 336 -5.67 23.65 17.64
N SER A 337 -5.38 23.16 18.84
CA SER A 337 -6.04 23.57 20.08
C SER A 337 -5.81 25.07 20.35
N ALA A 338 -4.58 25.55 20.23
CA ALA A 338 -4.26 26.96 20.44
C ALA A 338 -4.98 27.89 19.45
N ARG A 339 -5.26 27.43 18.22
CA ARG A 339 -5.94 28.23 17.20
C ARG A 339 -7.46 28.13 17.26
N TRP A 340 -8.00 26.95 17.53
CA TRP A 340 -9.43 26.65 17.35
C TRP A 340 -10.10 26.01 18.57
N GLY A 341 -9.37 25.67 19.63
CA GLY A 341 -9.89 24.94 20.78
C GLY A 341 -10.99 25.69 21.53
N ASP A 342 -10.95 27.02 21.53
CA ASP A 342 -11.92 27.93 22.16
C ASP A 342 -12.88 28.61 21.16
N ALA A 343 -12.79 28.27 19.86
CA ALA A 343 -13.59 28.91 18.81
C ALA A 343 -15.11 28.82 19.05
N LYS A 344 -15.56 27.79 19.79
CA LYS A 344 -16.97 27.51 20.10
C LYS A 344 -17.29 27.39 21.57
N ARG A 345 -16.31 27.65 22.44
CA ARG A 345 -16.47 27.45 23.89
C ARG A 345 -15.43 28.22 24.69
N ARG A 346 -15.78 28.59 25.91
CA ARG A 346 -14.90 29.35 26.80
C ARG A 346 -13.68 28.56 27.27
N ASN A 347 -13.84 27.28 27.59
CA ASN A 347 -12.74 26.41 27.99
C ASN A 347 -12.21 25.71 26.74
N PRO A 348 -10.96 25.96 26.31
CA PRO A 348 -10.46 25.39 25.07
C PRO A 348 -10.43 23.86 25.10
N ARG A 349 -10.81 23.20 24.01
CA ARG A 349 -10.43 21.79 23.77
C ARG A 349 -8.93 21.70 23.64
N THR A 350 -8.36 20.63 24.18
CA THR A 350 -6.91 20.40 24.27
C THR A 350 -6.52 19.10 23.58
N ARG A 351 -5.21 18.88 23.44
CA ARG A 351 -4.67 17.58 23.03
C ARG A 351 -5.19 16.44 23.92
N ASN A 352 -5.43 16.65 25.21
CA ASN A 352 -5.97 15.61 26.10
C ASN A 352 -7.39 15.20 25.72
N ASP A 353 -8.24 16.15 25.29
CA ASP A 353 -9.58 15.82 24.77
C ASP A 353 -9.48 14.95 23.51
N TRP A 354 -8.54 15.30 22.61
CA TRP A 354 -8.30 14.51 21.39
C TRP A 354 -7.75 13.11 21.70
N LEU A 355 -6.82 12.98 22.64
CA LEU A 355 -6.29 11.69 23.10
C LEU A 355 -7.40 10.79 23.68
N ALA A 356 -8.33 11.37 24.45
CA ALA A 356 -9.45 10.62 25.00
C ALA A 356 -10.34 10.02 23.90
N GLU A 357 -10.63 10.80 22.85
CA GLU A 357 -11.40 10.29 21.72
C GLU A 357 -10.59 9.29 20.87
N ARG A 358 -9.29 9.53 20.65
CA ARG A 358 -8.40 8.55 20.01
C ARG A 358 -8.44 7.20 20.73
N ASP A 359 -8.38 7.21 22.05
CA ASP A 359 -8.36 6.02 22.89
C ASP A 359 -9.74 5.36 23.01
N TYR A 360 -10.83 6.12 22.84
CA TYR A 360 -12.18 5.54 22.73
C TYR A 360 -12.25 4.54 21.57
N LEU A 361 -11.69 4.85 20.40
CA LEU A 361 -11.72 3.95 19.25
C LEU A 361 -10.99 2.63 19.54
N LEU A 362 -9.81 2.72 20.15
CA LEU A 362 -8.98 1.57 20.53
C LEU A 362 -9.69 0.65 21.52
N ASN A 363 -10.32 1.25 22.53
CA ASN A 363 -10.83 0.51 23.67
C ASN A 363 -12.30 0.09 23.51
N GLN A 364 -13.07 0.77 22.65
CA GLN A 364 -14.53 0.60 22.61
C GLN A 364 -15.09 0.36 21.20
N PHE A 365 -14.52 0.97 20.16
CA PHE A 365 -15.10 0.83 18.81
C PHE A 365 -14.55 -0.39 18.06
N PHE A 366 -13.23 -0.55 17.99
CA PHE A 366 -12.62 -1.66 17.24
C PHE A 366 -12.87 -3.04 17.89
N PRO A 367 -12.73 -3.21 19.22
CA PRO A 367 -13.03 -4.49 19.86
C PRO A 367 -14.51 -4.89 19.67
N GLY A 368 -14.76 -6.09 19.16
CA GLY A 368 -16.13 -6.61 18.98
C GLY A 368 -16.87 -6.09 17.74
N ARG A 369 -16.24 -5.24 16.90
CA ARG A 369 -16.89 -4.65 15.73
C ARG A 369 -17.21 -5.69 14.66
N ASN A 370 -16.30 -6.62 14.43
CA ASN A 370 -16.40 -7.64 13.37
C ASN A 370 -17.61 -8.53 13.63
N GLU A 371 -17.74 -9.03 14.86
CA GLU A 371 -18.87 -9.83 15.32
C GLU A 371 -20.17 -9.05 15.23
N THR A 372 -20.17 -7.78 15.64
CA THR A 372 -21.35 -6.92 15.56
C THR A 372 -21.85 -6.82 14.11
N VAL A 373 -20.97 -6.49 13.16
CA VAL A 373 -21.33 -6.29 11.76
C VAL A 373 -21.77 -7.62 11.11
N VAL A 374 -21.04 -8.71 11.32
CA VAL A 374 -21.39 -10.04 10.79
C VAL A 374 -22.75 -10.51 11.31
N ASN A 375 -23.03 -10.33 12.61
CA ASN A 375 -24.33 -10.69 13.19
C ASN A 375 -25.48 -9.86 12.60
N ARG A 376 -25.25 -8.57 12.30
CA ARG A 376 -26.24 -7.75 11.59
C ARG A 376 -26.45 -8.22 10.16
N MET A 377 -25.40 -8.56 9.42
CA MET A 377 -25.52 -9.11 8.05
C MET A 377 -26.27 -10.45 8.04
N ARG A 378 -25.99 -11.34 8.99
CA ARG A 378 -26.74 -12.60 9.18
C ARG A 378 -28.22 -12.36 9.43
N SER A 379 -28.55 -11.38 10.28
CA SER A 379 -29.95 -11.05 10.61
C SER A 379 -30.79 -10.59 9.42
N VAL A 380 -30.15 -10.17 8.33
CA VAL A 380 -30.82 -9.72 7.10
C VAL A 380 -30.50 -10.58 5.87
N GLY A 381 -29.89 -11.75 6.07
CA GLY A 381 -29.60 -12.71 5.00
C GLY A 381 -28.49 -12.31 4.01
N MET A 382 -27.68 -11.31 4.36
CA MET A 382 -26.54 -10.84 3.56
C MET A 382 -25.26 -11.65 3.82
N PHE A 383 -25.20 -12.40 4.92
CA PHE A 383 -24.11 -13.30 5.25
C PHE A 383 -24.69 -14.69 5.58
N PRO A 384 -24.04 -15.79 5.14
CA PRO A 384 -24.54 -17.15 5.35
C PRO A 384 -24.68 -17.51 6.84
N SER A 385 -25.63 -18.40 7.14
CA SER A 385 -25.80 -18.95 8.49
C SER A 385 -24.77 -20.02 8.83
N GLN A 386 -24.06 -20.54 7.83
CA GLN A 386 -22.96 -21.48 8.01
C GLN A 386 -21.82 -20.86 8.83
N ALA A 387 -21.07 -21.73 9.50
CA ALA A 387 -19.93 -21.34 10.31
C ALA A 387 -18.80 -20.76 9.46
N ILE A 388 -18.05 -19.82 10.05
CA ILE A 388 -16.74 -19.38 9.53
C ILE A 388 -15.69 -20.40 9.95
N VAL A 389 -14.73 -20.67 9.06
CA VAL A 389 -13.55 -21.51 9.35
C VAL A 389 -12.43 -20.63 9.93
N PHE A 390 -11.85 -21.03 11.06
CA PHE A 390 -10.68 -20.40 11.66
C PHE A 390 -9.46 -21.32 11.53
N LEU A 391 -8.32 -20.69 11.25
CA LEU A 391 -7.04 -21.37 11.08
C LEU A 391 -6.21 -21.21 12.35
N SER A 392 -5.47 -22.24 12.76
CA SER A 392 -4.51 -22.12 13.87
C SER A 392 -3.30 -21.23 13.54
N ARG A 393 -3.13 -20.89 12.26
CA ARG A 393 -2.05 -20.07 11.72
C ARG A 393 -2.59 -19.26 10.56
N THR A 394 -2.18 -18.01 10.44
CA THR A 394 -2.51 -17.15 9.31
C THR A 394 -1.51 -17.33 8.17
N THR A 395 -1.77 -16.68 7.04
CA THR A 395 -0.82 -16.56 5.92
C THR A 395 0.59 -16.19 6.40
N GLY A 396 1.62 -16.74 5.76
CA GLY A 396 3.01 -16.38 6.00
C GLY A 396 4.00 -17.52 5.77
N GLU A 397 5.26 -17.25 6.07
CA GLU A 397 6.35 -18.22 5.97
C GLU A 397 6.27 -19.28 7.08
N VAL A 398 6.55 -20.54 6.74
CA VAL A 398 6.60 -21.65 7.68
C VAL A 398 7.70 -22.66 7.32
N ASP A 399 8.22 -23.34 8.33
CA ASP A 399 9.12 -24.47 8.11
C ASP A 399 8.40 -25.65 7.42
N ARG A 400 9.17 -26.44 6.67
CA ARG A 400 8.68 -27.72 6.13
C ARG A 400 8.26 -28.65 7.26
N GLY A 401 7.08 -29.27 7.13
CA GLY A 401 6.48 -30.10 8.17
C GLY A 401 5.64 -29.30 9.19
N ALA A 402 5.57 -27.97 9.06
CA ALA A 402 4.66 -27.14 9.83
C ALA A 402 3.22 -27.65 9.73
N SER A 403 2.47 -27.53 10.82
CA SER A 403 1.09 -28.01 10.89
C SER A 403 0.09 -26.86 11.06
N VAL A 404 -1.04 -26.97 10.37
CA VAL A 404 -2.20 -26.06 10.48
C VAL A 404 -3.42 -26.87 10.87
N THR A 405 -4.19 -26.39 11.84
CA THR A 405 -5.47 -27.01 12.21
C THR A 405 -6.62 -26.11 11.79
N LEU A 406 -7.72 -26.75 11.42
CA LEU A 406 -8.97 -26.07 11.07
C LEU A 406 -9.96 -26.21 12.23
N SER A 407 -10.63 -25.12 12.55
CA SER A 407 -11.76 -25.11 13.46
C SER A 407 -12.90 -24.30 12.84
N GLN A 408 -14.12 -24.45 13.35
CA GLN A 408 -15.26 -23.66 12.91
C GLN A 408 -15.93 -23.00 14.11
N GLU A 409 -16.74 -21.97 13.86
CA GLU A 409 -17.51 -21.28 14.91
C GLU A 409 -18.25 -22.26 15.84
N ASN A 410 -18.02 -22.09 17.15
CA ASN A 410 -18.59 -22.95 18.18
C ASN A 410 -20.12 -22.96 18.12
N GLY A 411 -20.70 -24.17 18.18
CA GLY A 411 -22.15 -24.36 18.24
C GLY A 411 -22.87 -24.33 16.90
N THR A 412 -22.16 -24.11 15.79
CA THR A 412 -22.75 -24.15 14.44
C THR A 412 -22.41 -25.48 13.74
N PRO A 413 -23.41 -26.27 13.31
CA PRO A 413 -23.16 -27.56 12.66
C PRO A 413 -22.70 -27.38 11.20
N GLY A 414 -21.86 -28.30 10.73
CA GLY A 414 -21.42 -28.37 9.35
C GLY A 414 -20.15 -29.19 9.19
N THR A 415 -19.82 -29.51 7.93
CA THR A 415 -18.59 -30.20 7.54
C THR A 415 -17.65 -29.22 6.89
N ILE A 416 -16.39 -29.17 7.33
CA ILE A 416 -15.35 -28.34 6.70
C ILE A 416 -14.82 -29.09 5.47
N TYR A 417 -14.87 -28.43 4.32
CA TYR A 417 -14.19 -28.84 3.10
C TYR A 417 -13.03 -27.89 2.85
N PHE A 418 -11.88 -28.43 2.45
CA PHE A 418 -10.71 -27.62 2.13
C PHE A 418 -9.95 -28.15 0.91
N THR A 419 -9.12 -27.29 0.33
CA THR A 419 -8.18 -27.58 -0.75
C THR A 419 -6.81 -27.03 -0.37
N LEU A 420 -5.76 -27.54 -0.99
CA LEU A 420 -4.36 -27.12 -0.76
C LEU A 420 -3.70 -26.51 -2.00
N ASP A 421 -4.36 -26.61 -3.15
CA ASP A 421 -3.88 -26.15 -4.46
C ASP A 421 -4.40 -24.74 -4.82
N GLY A 422 -5.09 -24.06 -3.91
CA GLY A 422 -5.70 -22.76 -4.12
C GLY A 422 -7.00 -22.76 -4.93
N SER A 423 -7.52 -23.92 -5.34
CA SER A 423 -8.87 -24.03 -5.90
C SER A 423 -9.94 -23.83 -4.82
N ASP A 424 -11.13 -23.32 -5.16
CA ASP A 424 -12.22 -23.24 -4.17
C ASP A 424 -12.80 -24.65 -3.90
N PRO A 425 -13.04 -25.07 -2.65
CA PRO A 425 -13.73 -26.33 -2.33
C PRO A 425 -15.14 -26.45 -2.93
N ARG A 426 -15.72 -25.33 -3.37
CA ARG A 426 -17.02 -25.21 -4.00
C ARG A 426 -16.87 -24.73 -5.44
N PHE A 427 -17.53 -25.40 -6.37
CA PHE A 427 -17.73 -24.86 -7.72
C PHE A 427 -18.83 -23.81 -7.76
N TRP A 428 -18.76 -22.93 -8.75
CA TRP A 428 -19.89 -22.08 -9.12
C TRP A 428 -21.17 -22.94 -9.28
N GLY A 429 -22.28 -22.48 -8.72
CA GLY A 429 -23.55 -23.21 -8.66
C GLY A 429 -23.67 -24.19 -7.48
N GLY A 430 -22.65 -24.30 -6.62
CA GLY A 430 -22.76 -25.00 -5.32
C GLY A 430 -22.31 -26.46 -5.31
N GLY A 431 -21.84 -27.01 -6.43
CA GLY A 431 -21.24 -28.34 -6.47
C GLY A 431 -19.97 -28.41 -5.62
N VAL A 432 -19.68 -29.59 -5.04
CA VAL A 432 -18.37 -29.84 -4.39
C VAL A 432 -17.32 -29.94 -5.49
N ASN A 433 -16.21 -29.22 -5.33
CA ASN A 433 -15.05 -29.40 -6.19
C ASN A 433 -14.42 -30.79 -5.92
N PRO A 434 -14.20 -31.66 -6.91
CA PRO A 434 -13.65 -33.01 -6.72
C PRO A 434 -12.30 -33.06 -6.02
N VAL A 435 -11.51 -31.98 -6.05
CA VAL A 435 -10.21 -31.92 -5.32
C VAL A 435 -10.37 -31.49 -3.86
N ALA A 436 -11.59 -31.15 -3.43
CA ALA A 436 -11.88 -30.80 -2.05
C ALA A 436 -11.76 -32.02 -1.12
N ILE A 437 -11.10 -31.80 0.01
CA ILE A 437 -10.86 -32.76 1.07
C ILE A 437 -11.79 -32.45 2.24
N ILE A 438 -12.38 -33.48 2.84
CA ILE A 438 -13.19 -33.34 4.04
C ILE A 438 -12.26 -33.35 5.27
N TYR A 439 -12.42 -32.36 6.15
CA TYR A 439 -11.73 -32.33 7.43
C TYR A 439 -12.47 -33.24 8.43
N GLU A 440 -12.16 -34.54 8.38
CA GLU A 440 -12.84 -35.60 9.15
C GLU A 440 -12.57 -35.54 10.67
N PRO A 441 -13.51 -36.00 11.52
CA PRO A 441 -13.25 -36.22 12.94
C PRO A 441 -12.09 -37.22 13.16
N GLY A 442 -10.90 -36.70 13.47
CA GLY A 442 -9.66 -37.48 13.61
C GLY A 442 -8.48 -36.89 12.86
N VAL A 443 -8.70 -36.04 11.86
CA VAL A 443 -7.66 -35.16 11.31
C VAL A 443 -7.38 -34.08 12.35
N THR A 444 -6.21 -34.15 12.98
CA THR A 444 -5.82 -33.19 14.02
C THR A 444 -4.98 -32.06 13.46
N ALA A 445 -4.37 -32.23 12.27
CA ALA A 445 -3.55 -31.23 11.60
C ALA A 445 -3.37 -31.54 10.10
N ILE A 446 -3.17 -30.48 9.32
CA ILE A 446 -2.70 -30.49 7.94
C ILE A 446 -1.20 -30.18 7.97
N THR A 447 -0.38 -31.10 7.50
CA THR A 447 1.08 -30.91 7.41
C THR A 447 1.44 -30.25 6.09
N LEU A 448 2.15 -29.13 6.18
CA LEU A 448 2.61 -28.33 5.05
C LEU A 448 4.00 -28.79 4.62
N GLN A 449 4.08 -29.42 3.46
CA GLN A 449 5.34 -29.95 2.90
C GLN A 449 5.94 -29.04 1.82
N GLU A 450 5.10 -28.22 1.20
CA GLU A 450 5.42 -27.34 0.08
C GLU A 450 4.52 -26.12 0.14
N THR A 451 4.89 -25.05 -0.58
CA THR A 451 4.12 -23.82 -0.64
C THR A 451 2.66 -24.14 -0.98
N THR A 452 1.74 -23.75 -0.10
CA THR A 452 0.36 -24.21 -0.08
C THR A 452 -0.59 -23.03 -0.03
N THR A 453 -1.58 -23.00 -0.92
CA THR A 453 -2.72 -22.07 -0.81
C THR A 453 -3.92 -22.86 -0.28
N LEU A 454 -4.18 -22.74 1.02
CA LEU A 454 -5.28 -23.40 1.68
C LEU A 454 -6.55 -22.58 1.51
N LYS A 455 -7.60 -23.22 0.99
CA LYS A 455 -8.95 -22.64 0.93
C LYS A 455 -9.94 -23.56 1.63
N ALA A 456 -10.78 -23.01 2.50
CA ALA A 456 -11.70 -23.81 3.30
C ALA A 456 -13.08 -23.15 3.45
N ARG A 457 -14.14 -23.97 3.45
CA ARG A 457 -15.52 -23.56 3.68
C ARG A 457 -16.26 -24.59 4.52
N VAL A 458 -17.27 -24.16 5.26
CA VAL A 458 -18.23 -25.07 5.91
C VAL A 458 -19.41 -25.32 4.98
N ARG A 459 -19.85 -26.58 4.87
CA ARG A 459 -21.06 -26.98 4.17
C ARG A 459 -22.04 -27.68 5.13
N THR A 460 -23.32 -27.31 5.05
CA THR A 460 -24.41 -27.96 5.80
C THR A 460 -25.57 -28.25 4.85
N GLY A 461 -25.83 -29.53 4.58
CA GLY A 461 -26.71 -29.92 3.47
C GLY A 461 -26.14 -29.42 2.14
N ASP A 462 -26.92 -28.66 1.38
CA ASP A 462 -26.50 -28.05 0.12
C ASP A 462 -26.03 -26.60 0.24
N SER A 463 -26.05 -26.04 1.45
CA SER A 463 -25.68 -24.64 1.69
C SER A 463 -24.22 -24.51 2.12
N TRP A 464 -23.52 -23.53 1.53
CA TRP A 464 -22.11 -23.25 1.76
C TRP A 464 -21.91 -21.95 2.56
N GLY A 465 -20.90 -21.97 3.42
CA GLY A 465 -20.40 -20.81 4.14
C GLY A 465 -19.33 -20.04 3.35
N ALA A 466 -18.96 -18.90 3.92
CA ALA A 466 -17.91 -18.02 3.40
C ALA A 466 -16.54 -18.73 3.34
N LEU A 467 -15.70 -18.28 2.40
CA LEU A 467 -14.35 -18.77 2.19
C LEU A 467 -13.39 -18.22 3.24
N THR A 468 -12.65 -19.12 3.84
CA THR A 468 -11.40 -18.81 4.53
C THR A 468 -10.24 -19.21 3.63
N GLU A 469 -9.27 -18.32 3.46
CA GLU A 469 -8.08 -18.54 2.63
C GLU A 469 -6.82 -18.16 3.40
N ALA A 470 -5.76 -18.95 3.24
CA ALA A 470 -4.42 -18.60 3.68
C ALA A 470 -3.36 -19.18 2.74
N ARG A 471 -2.27 -18.45 2.56
CA ARG A 471 -1.11 -18.90 1.78
C ARG A 471 0.08 -19.14 2.71
N TYR A 472 0.70 -20.30 2.61
CA TYR A 472 1.88 -20.66 3.38
C TYR A 472 3.05 -20.85 2.44
N SER A 473 4.10 -20.06 2.60
CA SER A 473 5.36 -20.26 1.90
C SER A 473 6.21 -21.21 2.72
N VAL A 474 6.54 -22.38 2.17
CA VAL A 474 7.12 -23.47 2.97
C VAL A 474 8.60 -23.64 2.65
N GLY A 475 9.43 -23.60 3.70
CA GLY A 475 10.85 -23.92 3.60
C GLY A 475 11.71 -22.81 2.96
N LEU A 476 11.33 -21.54 3.10
CA LEU A 476 12.10 -20.41 2.58
C LEU A 476 13.15 -19.86 3.56
N GLY A 477 13.08 -20.14 4.86
CA GLY A 477 14.00 -19.57 5.87
C GLY A 477 15.48 -19.98 5.76
N GLY A 478 15.80 -20.87 4.82
CA GLY A 478 17.16 -21.20 4.41
C GLY A 478 17.68 -20.41 3.22
N LEU A 479 16.84 -19.66 2.52
CA LEU A 479 17.19 -18.90 1.33
C LEU A 479 17.65 -17.49 1.73
N VAL A 480 18.86 -17.12 1.30
CA VAL A 480 19.47 -15.82 1.64
C VAL A 480 20.16 -15.22 0.42
N ILE A 481 20.33 -13.90 0.43
CA ILE A 481 21.29 -13.21 -0.43
C ILE A 481 22.68 -13.48 0.16
N ASN A 482 23.59 -14.09 -0.61
CA ASN A 482 24.88 -14.55 -0.10
C ASN A 482 26.05 -13.65 -0.53
N GLU A 483 26.08 -13.22 -1.78
CA GLU A 483 27.17 -12.42 -2.35
C GLU A 483 26.61 -11.55 -3.49
N LEU A 484 27.22 -10.39 -3.74
CA LEU A 484 26.92 -9.54 -4.88
C LEU A 484 28.17 -8.84 -5.40
N MET A 485 28.13 -8.42 -6.67
CA MET A 485 29.14 -7.55 -7.27
C MET A 485 28.45 -6.51 -8.16
N ALA A 486 28.56 -5.23 -7.79
CA ALA A 486 27.98 -4.10 -8.53
C ALA A 486 29.00 -3.33 -9.39
N SER A 487 30.09 -4.00 -9.78
CA SER A 487 31.15 -3.44 -10.64
C SER A 487 32.01 -4.57 -11.21
N ASN A 488 31.40 -5.43 -12.02
CA ASN A 488 32.10 -6.55 -12.65
C ASN A 488 32.79 -6.12 -13.96
N GLN A 489 34.04 -6.52 -14.16
CA GLN A 489 34.79 -6.23 -15.40
C GLN A 489 35.53 -7.45 -15.94
N THR A 490 35.93 -8.36 -15.04
CA THR A 490 36.68 -9.57 -15.41
C THR A 490 36.29 -10.80 -14.60
N THR A 491 35.50 -10.67 -13.54
CA THR A 491 35.28 -11.73 -12.55
C THR A 491 34.34 -12.81 -13.05
N LEU A 492 33.14 -12.44 -13.52
CA LEU A 492 32.12 -13.36 -13.97
C LEU A 492 31.60 -12.91 -15.34
N GLU A 493 31.98 -13.62 -16.39
CA GLU A 493 31.47 -13.37 -17.74
C GLU A 493 30.05 -13.95 -17.86
N ASP A 494 29.16 -13.23 -18.52
CA ASP A 494 27.86 -13.79 -18.89
C ASP A 494 28.07 -14.90 -19.96
N PRO A 495 27.70 -16.18 -19.67
CA PRO A 495 27.84 -17.25 -20.63
C PRO A 495 26.92 -17.10 -21.86
N GLU A 496 25.85 -16.30 -21.75
CA GLU A 496 24.91 -16.03 -22.85
C GLU A 496 25.39 -14.86 -23.72
N GLU A 497 26.19 -13.94 -23.16
CA GLU A 497 26.81 -12.80 -23.87
C GLU A 497 28.34 -12.75 -23.71
N PRO A 498 29.09 -13.52 -24.52
CA PRO A 498 30.54 -13.54 -24.44
C PRO A 498 31.18 -12.15 -24.61
N GLY A 499 32.01 -11.77 -23.64
CA GLY A 499 32.68 -10.47 -23.53
C GLY A 499 31.99 -9.48 -22.59
N GLU A 500 30.77 -9.78 -22.15
CA GLU A 500 30.02 -8.93 -21.22
C GLU A 500 30.20 -9.41 -19.77
N PHE A 501 30.30 -8.44 -18.86
CA PHE A 501 30.56 -8.66 -17.43
C PHE A 501 29.52 -7.88 -16.61
N PRO A 502 28.24 -8.29 -16.64
CA PRO A 502 27.20 -7.60 -15.90
C PRO A 502 27.41 -7.74 -14.39
N ASP A 503 26.75 -6.87 -13.63
CA ASP A 503 26.66 -7.04 -12.18
C ASP A 503 25.94 -8.36 -11.86
N TRP A 504 26.17 -8.90 -10.67
CA TRP A 504 25.56 -10.17 -10.31
C TRP A 504 25.21 -10.27 -8.83
N ILE A 505 24.24 -11.13 -8.58
CA ILE A 505 23.67 -11.46 -7.28
C ILE A 505 23.78 -12.97 -7.12
N GLU A 506 24.20 -13.42 -5.95
CA GLU A 506 24.18 -14.82 -5.57
C GLU A 506 23.16 -15.08 -4.45
N LEU A 507 22.27 -16.03 -4.68
CA LEU A 507 21.42 -16.60 -3.64
C LEU A 507 22.00 -17.92 -3.15
N HIS A 508 21.91 -18.17 -1.84
CA HIS A 508 22.30 -19.43 -1.24
C HIS A 508 21.12 -20.08 -0.50
N ASN A 509 20.97 -21.39 -0.68
CA ASN A 509 20.03 -22.21 0.07
C ASN A 509 20.78 -23.01 1.14
N ARG A 510 20.80 -22.51 2.38
CA ARG A 510 21.46 -23.21 3.50
C ARG A 510 20.65 -24.37 4.08
N SER A 511 19.45 -24.65 3.54
CA SER A 511 18.61 -25.73 4.04
C SER A 511 19.06 -27.10 3.51
N ASP A 512 18.51 -28.16 4.08
CA ASP A 512 18.76 -29.56 3.70
C ASP A 512 17.81 -30.06 2.59
N ALA A 513 17.02 -29.18 1.99
CA ALA A 513 16.07 -29.49 0.93
C ALA A 513 16.15 -28.51 -0.23
N THR A 514 15.76 -28.95 -1.43
CA THR A 514 15.61 -28.07 -2.60
C THR A 514 14.55 -27.00 -2.34
N VAL A 515 14.84 -25.75 -2.72
CA VAL A 515 13.95 -24.60 -2.61
C VAL A 515 13.51 -24.15 -4.00
N ASP A 516 12.20 -24.01 -4.19
CA ASP A 516 11.59 -23.44 -5.40
C ASP A 516 11.57 -21.91 -5.28
N LEU A 517 12.14 -21.23 -6.28
CA LEU A 517 12.14 -19.78 -6.37
C LEU A 517 11.01 -19.24 -7.23
N GLY A 518 10.32 -20.07 -8.00
CA GLY A 518 9.33 -19.63 -8.97
C GLY A 518 8.26 -18.73 -8.34
N GLY A 519 8.14 -17.52 -8.86
CA GLY A 519 7.23 -16.48 -8.38
C GLY A 519 7.74 -15.59 -7.25
N LEU A 520 8.90 -15.87 -6.65
CA LEU A 520 9.59 -14.93 -5.74
C LEU A 520 10.07 -13.71 -6.52
N TYR A 521 10.43 -12.63 -5.81
CA TYR A 521 10.97 -11.43 -6.43
C TYR A 521 12.36 -11.05 -5.92
N LEU A 522 13.14 -10.42 -6.80
CA LEU A 522 14.29 -9.59 -6.42
C LEU A 522 13.96 -8.13 -6.74
N SER A 523 14.48 -7.21 -5.91
CA SER A 523 14.36 -5.78 -6.16
C SER A 523 15.52 -5.01 -5.53
N ASP A 524 16.05 -4.03 -6.27
CA ASP A 524 16.97 -2.98 -5.82
C ASP A 524 16.24 -1.74 -5.27
N ASP A 525 14.90 -1.75 -5.25
CA ASP A 525 14.07 -0.65 -4.77
C ASP A 525 13.11 -1.10 -3.64
N PRO A 526 13.34 -0.65 -2.39
CA PRO A 526 12.45 -0.95 -1.27
C PRO A 526 10.99 -0.48 -1.42
N LEU A 527 10.71 0.36 -2.40
CA LEU A 527 9.39 0.92 -2.67
C LEU A 527 8.65 0.14 -3.77
N GLU A 528 9.40 -0.62 -4.57
CA GLU A 528 8.90 -1.56 -5.58
C GLU A 528 9.45 -2.96 -5.27
N PRO A 529 9.05 -3.59 -4.15
CA PRO A 529 9.58 -4.88 -3.71
C PRO A 529 9.32 -6.06 -4.68
N ASP A 530 8.44 -5.89 -5.66
CA ASP A 530 8.04 -6.89 -6.66
C ASP A 530 8.61 -6.63 -8.08
N LYS A 531 9.74 -5.92 -8.18
CA LYS A 531 10.34 -5.43 -9.44
C LYS A 531 10.69 -6.51 -10.47
N TRP A 532 11.37 -7.58 -10.07
CA TRP A 532 11.72 -8.70 -10.95
C TRP A 532 11.26 -10.04 -10.36
N GLN A 533 10.50 -10.83 -11.13
CA GLN A 533 9.96 -12.10 -10.67
C GLN A 533 10.72 -13.30 -11.25
N PHE A 534 11.09 -14.26 -10.39
CA PHE A 534 11.64 -15.54 -10.83
C PHE A 534 10.62 -16.34 -11.66
N ALA A 535 11.06 -16.86 -12.80
CA ALA A 535 10.26 -17.75 -13.63
C ALA A 535 9.91 -19.06 -12.89
N ALA A 536 8.80 -19.69 -13.28
CA ALA A 536 8.41 -20.98 -12.71
C ALA A 536 9.47 -22.06 -12.96
N GLY A 537 9.76 -22.88 -11.94
CA GLY A 537 10.68 -24.02 -12.04
C GLY A 537 12.15 -23.69 -11.77
N VAL A 538 12.49 -22.44 -11.41
CA VAL A 538 13.82 -22.09 -10.90
C VAL A 538 13.99 -22.67 -9.50
N MET A 539 15.06 -23.44 -9.28
CA MET A 539 15.29 -24.20 -8.05
C MET A 539 16.72 -24.01 -7.57
N ILE A 540 16.91 -23.99 -6.24
CA ILE A 540 18.24 -24.14 -5.62
C ILE A 540 18.25 -25.43 -4.81
N GLU A 541 19.17 -26.33 -5.13
CA GLU A 541 19.36 -27.57 -4.37
C GLU A 541 19.81 -27.30 -2.93
N ALA A 542 19.67 -28.30 -2.05
CA ALA A 542 20.13 -28.22 -0.67
C ALA A 542 21.62 -27.85 -0.59
N GLY A 543 21.96 -26.79 0.14
CA GLY A 543 23.32 -26.25 0.24
C GLY A 543 23.84 -25.59 -1.05
N GLY A 544 22.98 -25.41 -2.07
CA GLY A 544 23.36 -24.89 -3.38
C GLY A 544 23.41 -23.36 -3.45
N PHE A 545 23.98 -22.86 -4.54
CA PHE A 545 24.07 -21.45 -4.90
C PHE A 545 23.40 -21.22 -6.27
N LEU A 546 22.82 -20.04 -6.47
CA LEU A 546 22.30 -19.59 -7.76
C LEU A 546 22.84 -18.19 -8.06
N LEU A 547 23.43 -18.03 -9.24
CA LEU A 547 23.87 -16.75 -9.77
C LEU A 547 22.76 -16.14 -10.64
N ILE A 548 22.55 -14.85 -10.46
CA ILE A 548 21.60 -14.02 -11.20
C ILE A 548 22.38 -12.81 -11.71
N TYR A 549 22.29 -12.51 -13.00
CA TYR A 549 22.86 -11.32 -13.62
C TYR A 549 21.91 -10.13 -13.47
N ALA A 550 22.47 -8.99 -13.07
CA ALA A 550 21.78 -7.73 -12.87
C ALA A 550 22.22 -6.72 -13.92
N ASP A 551 21.61 -6.81 -15.09
CA ASP A 551 22.04 -6.16 -16.33
C ASP A 551 21.01 -5.21 -16.94
N ASP A 552 19.87 -5.02 -16.29
CA ASP A 552 18.73 -4.24 -16.80
C ASP A 552 18.12 -4.82 -18.10
N ASP A 553 18.30 -6.13 -18.35
CA ASP A 553 17.70 -6.86 -19.47
C ASP A 553 16.98 -8.15 -19.02
N GLY A 554 15.77 -7.98 -18.50
CA GLY A 554 14.88 -9.08 -18.15
C GLY A 554 14.37 -9.94 -19.33
N THR A 555 14.85 -9.72 -20.56
CA THR A 555 14.43 -10.50 -21.74
C THR A 555 15.38 -11.66 -22.08
N GLN A 556 16.58 -11.69 -21.49
CA GLN A 556 17.63 -12.66 -21.83
C GLN A 556 17.43 -14.03 -21.18
N GLY A 557 16.73 -14.14 -20.06
CA GLY A 557 16.44 -15.45 -19.49
C GLY A 557 15.93 -15.40 -18.07
N ALA A 558 15.80 -16.59 -17.45
CA ALA A 558 15.29 -16.74 -16.10
C ALA A 558 16.29 -16.28 -15.00
N ALA A 559 17.52 -15.90 -15.38
CA ALA A 559 18.58 -15.48 -14.49
C ALA A 559 19.09 -14.06 -14.78
N HIS A 560 18.33 -13.24 -15.53
CA HIS A 560 18.68 -11.85 -15.87
C HIS A 560 17.60 -10.90 -15.34
N THR A 561 17.97 -9.93 -14.52
CA THR A 561 17.02 -9.00 -13.89
C THR A 561 16.68 -7.81 -14.78
N ASN A 562 15.50 -7.22 -14.59
CA ASN A 562 15.10 -5.96 -15.26
C ASN A 562 15.61 -4.71 -14.51
N PHE A 563 16.76 -4.86 -13.84
CA PHE A 563 17.48 -3.81 -13.14
C PHE A 563 18.96 -4.18 -13.07
N GLN A 564 19.81 -3.21 -12.75
CA GLN A 564 21.25 -3.39 -12.50
C GLN A 564 21.60 -2.85 -11.12
N LEU A 565 22.75 -3.24 -10.57
CA LEU A 565 23.17 -2.76 -9.26
C LEU A 565 23.91 -1.40 -9.34
N SER A 566 23.74 -0.56 -8.34
CA SER A 566 24.47 0.69 -8.20
C SER A 566 25.83 0.47 -7.55
N ARG A 567 26.90 0.74 -8.30
CA ARG A 567 28.28 0.80 -7.75
C ARG A 567 28.42 1.75 -6.56
N ASN A 568 27.54 2.73 -6.38
CA ASN A 568 27.61 3.66 -5.24
C ASN A 568 26.93 3.13 -3.97
N GLY A 569 26.25 1.98 -4.07
CA GLY A 569 25.49 1.37 -2.98
C GLY A 569 23.99 1.64 -3.08
N GLU A 570 23.21 0.64 -2.65
CA GLU A 570 21.75 0.65 -2.56
C GLU A 570 21.25 -0.47 -1.63
N THR A 571 19.97 -0.83 -1.69
CA THR A 571 19.40 -1.97 -0.97
C THR A 571 18.89 -3.02 -1.95
N LEU A 572 19.37 -4.25 -1.81
CA LEU A 572 18.85 -5.41 -2.52
C LEU A 572 17.92 -6.21 -1.61
N LEU A 573 16.76 -6.60 -2.14
CA LEU A 573 15.70 -7.35 -1.49
C LEU A 573 15.47 -8.68 -2.18
N LEU A 574 15.24 -9.72 -1.36
CA LEU A 574 14.62 -10.97 -1.76
C LEU A 574 13.22 -11.01 -1.13
N VAL A 575 12.19 -11.11 -1.95
CA VAL A 575 10.80 -10.93 -1.54
C VAL A 575 9.97 -12.15 -1.91
N ASP A 576 9.05 -12.52 -1.02
CA ASP A 576 8.15 -13.64 -1.21
C ASP A 576 7.17 -13.38 -2.36
N ARG A 577 6.49 -14.43 -2.80
CA ARG A 577 5.54 -14.47 -3.91
C ARG A 577 4.30 -13.61 -3.71
N ASP A 578 4.12 -13.01 -2.52
CA ASP A 578 3.08 -12.04 -2.25
C ASP A 578 3.47 -10.61 -2.67
N GLY A 579 4.74 -10.41 -3.08
CA GLY A 579 5.30 -9.14 -3.51
C GLY A 579 5.55 -8.16 -2.36
N THR A 580 5.43 -8.58 -1.10
CA THR A 580 5.50 -7.66 0.06
C THR A 580 6.29 -8.21 1.26
N THR A 581 6.33 -9.52 1.45
CA THR A 581 7.06 -10.15 2.55
C THR A 581 8.53 -10.26 2.19
N ILE A 582 9.38 -9.45 2.84
CA ILE A 582 10.84 -9.50 2.65
C ILE A 582 11.40 -10.76 3.35
N LEU A 583 12.02 -11.65 2.57
CA LEU A 583 12.67 -12.88 3.04
C LEU A 583 14.11 -12.61 3.50
N ASP A 584 14.86 -11.82 2.73
CA ASP A 584 16.19 -11.34 3.09
C ASP A 584 16.48 -9.99 2.43
N SER A 585 17.42 -9.24 2.98
CA SER A 585 17.83 -7.95 2.40
C SER A 585 19.27 -7.61 2.76
N VAL A 586 19.92 -6.84 1.89
CA VAL A 586 21.23 -6.23 2.16
C VAL A 586 21.26 -4.80 1.67
N THR A 587 21.64 -3.87 2.56
CA THR A 587 22.04 -2.52 2.16
C THR A 587 23.56 -2.48 2.09
N PHE A 588 24.10 -2.17 0.91
CA PHE A 588 25.55 -2.11 0.67
C PHE A 588 25.98 -0.69 0.28
N GLY A 589 27.24 -0.37 0.57
CA GLY A 589 27.84 0.93 0.24
C GLY A 589 28.55 0.91 -1.11
N ALA A 590 29.42 1.89 -1.36
CA ALA A 590 30.20 1.95 -2.59
C ALA A 590 31.03 0.67 -2.82
N GLN A 591 30.98 0.17 -4.05
CA GLN A 591 31.58 -1.07 -4.50
C GLN A 591 32.86 -0.82 -5.30
N LEU A 592 33.71 -1.84 -5.37
CA LEU A 592 34.98 -1.80 -6.10
C LEU A 592 34.91 -2.72 -7.32
N GLU A 593 35.68 -2.34 -8.33
CA GLU A 593 35.85 -3.14 -9.54
C GLU A 593 36.42 -4.52 -9.19
N ASP A 594 35.75 -5.58 -9.64
CA ASP A 594 36.12 -6.99 -9.45
C ASP A 594 36.36 -7.38 -7.97
N VAL A 595 35.61 -6.77 -7.06
CA VAL A 595 35.53 -7.15 -5.64
C VAL A 595 34.07 -7.25 -5.27
N SER A 596 33.66 -8.42 -4.80
CA SER A 596 32.30 -8.66 -4.36
C SER A 596 32.11 -8.27 -2.90
N TYR A 597 30.86 -8.14 -2.50
CA TYR A 597 30.44 -7.93 -1.13
C TYR A 597 29.50 -9.06 -0.74
N GLY A 598 29.84 -9.80 0.32
CA GLY A 598 29.16 -11.05 0.63
C GLY A 598 29.23 -11.43 2.10
N ARG A 599 28.41 -12.40 2.48
CA ARG A 599 28.34 -12.96 3.83
C ARG A 599 29.58 -13.80 4.15
N PHE A 600 29.97 -13.87 5.43
CA PHE A 600 30.94 -14.83 5.92
C PHE A 600 30.59 -15.35 7.33
N PRO A 601 30.66 -16.68 7.55
CA PRO A 601 30.61 -17.73 6.52
C PRO A 601 29.34 -17.60 5.66
N ASP A 602 29.14 -18.45 4.65
CA ASP A 602 27.91 -18.44 3.85
C ASP A 602 26.65 -18.43 4.74
N ALA A 603 25.68 -17.59 4.37
CA ALA A 603 24.49 -17.32 5.16
C ALA A 603 24.70 -16.85 6.62
N GLY A 604 25.91 -16.41 6.96
CA GLY A 604 26.25 -15.76 8.23
C GLY A 604 25.82 -14.29 8.28
N ASP A 605 25.87 -13.70 9.47
CA ASP A 605 25.44 -12.30 9.68
C ASP A 605 26.53 -11.26 9.34
N THR A 606 27.78 -11.70 9.15
CA THR A 606 28.89 -10.81 8.84
C THR A 606 28.94 -10.56 7.35
N TRP A 607 28.90 -9.29 6.94
CA TRP A 607 29.12 -8.88 5.55
C TRP A 607 30.48 -8.20 5.39
N GLY A 608 31.13 -8.42 4.26
CA GLY A 608 32.37 -7.74 3.92
C GLY A 608 32.80 -7.97 2.49
N PHE A 609 33.91 -7.34 2.10
CA PHE A 609 34.45 -7.45 0.75
C PHE A 609 35.22 -8.75 0.57
N HIS A 610 35.07 -9.41 -0.59
CA HIS A 610 35.78 -10.64 -0.93
C HIS A 610 36.69 -10.43 -2.13
N ARG A 611 37.94 -10.86 -1.98
CA ARG A 611 38.95 -10.82 -3.05
C ARG A 611 39.90 -12.02 -2.91
N PRO A 612 39.83 -13.02 -3.80
CA PRO A 612 38.94 -13.10 -4.96
C PRO A 612 37.46 -13.22 -4.56
N ALA A 613 36.56 -12.79 -5.45
CA ALA A 613 35.13 -13.07 -5.36
C ALA A 613 34.86 -14.57 -5.57
N THR A 614 33.70 -15.05 -5.12
CA THR A 614 33.39 -16.49 -5.03
C THR A 614 32.09 -16.92 -5.74
N PRO A 615 31.81 -16.46 -6.98
CA PRO A 615 30.56 -16.79 -7.65
C PRO A 615 30.36 -18.31 -7.80
N GLY A 616 29.22 -18.81 -7.32
CA GLY A 616 28.82 -20.21 -7.31
C GLY A 616 29.56 -21.08 -6.29
N SER A 617 30.22 -20.49 -5.29
CA SER A 617 31.09 -21.17 -4.33
C SER A 617 31.04 -20.53 -2.94
N ALA A 618 31.54 -21.26 -1.93
CA ALA A 618 31.57 -20.76 -0.56
C ALA A 618 32.45 -19.51 -0.42
N ASN A 619 31.94 -18.49 0.28
CA ASN A 619 32.64 -17.24 0.54
C ASN A 619 33.86 -17.43 1.46
N GLY A 620 34.94 -16.71 1.15
CA GLY A 620 36.15 -16.65 1.97
C GLY A 620 36.03 -15.69 3.16
N GLU A 621 37.06 -15.62 4.00
CA GLU A 621 37.14 -14.59 5.04
C GLU A 621 37.15 -13.20 4.39
N PRO A 622 36.32 -12.23 4.85
CA PRO A 622 36.30 -10.90 4.29
C PRO A 622 37.66 -10.23 4.40
N VAL A 623 38.03 -9.51 3.35
CA VAL A 623 39.25 -8.71 3.30
C VAL A 623 38.93 -7.24 3.52
N ASP A 624 39.88 -6.49 4.10
CA ASP A 624 39.84 -5.03 4.06
C ASP A 624 40.50 -4.56 2.76
N PRO A 625 39.74 -4.12 1.73
CA PRO A 625 40.33 -3.69 0.46
C PRO A 625 41.21 -2.44 0.61
N GLY A 626 41.10 -1.71 1.73
CA GLY A 626 41.94 -0.56 2.08
C GLY A 626 43.22 -0.92 2.85
N ALA A 627 43.47 -2.20 3.15
CA ALA A 627 44.66 -2.63 3.89
C ALA A 627 46.00 -2.28 3.19
N ASN A 628 45.98 -2.11 1.86
CA ASN A 628 47.18 -1.79 1.05
C ASN A 628 47.39 -0.27 0.85
N GLY A 629 46.73 0.57 1.65
CA GLY A 629 46.90 2.02 1.65
C GLY A 629 45.75 2.79 0.97
N VAL A 630 45.95 4.11 0.85
CA VAL A 630 44.94 5.04 0.32
C VAL A 630 44.75 4.89 -1.19
N ARG A 631 43.53 4.57 -1.64
CA ARG A 631 43.13 4.68 -3.06
C ARG A 631 41.93 5.60 -3.19
N ILE A 632 42.10 6.76 -3.82
CA ILE A 632 40.98 7.68 -4.10
C ILE A 632 39.98 6.98 -5.03
N LEU A 633 38.72 6.91 -4.60
CA LEU A 633 37.62 6.31 -5.36
C LEU A 633 36.90 7.36 -6.22
N GLY A 634 36.79 8.59 -5.72
CA GLY A 634 36.15 9.67 -6.44
C GLY A 634 36.01 10.92 -5.59
N PHE A 635 35.48 11.98 -6.21
CA PHE A 635 35.05 13.17 -5.50
C PHE A 635 33.82 13.78 -6.17
N THR A 636 33.03 14.51 -5.40
CA THR A 636 31.97 15.39 -5.92
C THR A 636 32.25 16.84 -5.52
N LEU A 637 31.76 17.78 -6.32
CA LEU A 637 31.73 19.22 -6.01
C LEU A 637 30.32 19.73 -6.28
N ASP A 638 29.64 20.23 -5.26
CA ASP A 638 28.31 20.81 -5.42
C ASP A 638 28.35 22.29 -5.85
N GLY A 639 27.21 22.81 -6.28
CA GLY A 639 27.05 24.21 -6.68
C GLY A 639 27.23 25.24 -5.56
N ALA A 640 27.37 24.78 -4.31
CA ALA A 640 27.65 25.61 -3.13
C ALA A 640 29.14 25.56 -2.72
N GLY A 641 29.99 24.83 -3.45
CA GLY A 641 31.41 24.72 -3.17
C GLY A 641 31.77 23.68 -2.11
N LYS A 642 30.89 22.71 -1.82
CA LYS A 642 31.17 21.58 -0.95
C LYS A 642 31.77 20.44 -1.75
N ILE A 643 32.85 19.86 -1.24
CA ILE A 643 33.52 18.70 -1.81
C ILE A 643 33.22 17.49 -0.93
N ALA A 644 32.85 16.37 -1.54
CA ALA A 644 32.94 15.05 -0.91
C ALA A 644 34.10 14.28 -1.55
N LEU A 645 35.03 13.78 -0.75
CA LEU A 645 36.13 12.92 -1.21
C LEU A 645 35.92 11.52 -0.65
N GLU A 646 36.08 10.52 -1.51
CA GLU A 646 35.97 9.10 -1.16
C GLU A 646 37.27 8.36 -1.46
N TRP A 647 37.69 7.49 -0.54
CA TRP A 647 38.86 6.64 -0.73
C TRP A 647 38.72 5.31 0.00
N LEU A 648 39.49 4.33 -0.44
CA LEU A 648 39.76 3.13 0.33
C LEU A 648 40.84 3.39 1.35
N GLY A 649 40.60 2.97 2.59
CA GLY A 649 41.59 2.99 3.65
C GLY A 649 41.31 1.90 4.68
N CYS A 650 42.34 1.47 5.40
CA CYS A 650 42.15 0.49 6.47
C CYS A 650 41.19 0.99 7.55
N THR A 651 40.33 0.09 8.00
CA THR A 651 39.36 0.33 9.07
C THR A 651 40.07 0.68 10.38
N GLY A 652 39.60 1.71 11.08
CA GLY A 652 40.20 2.21 12.32
C GLY A 652 41.44 3.09 12.13
N CYS A 653 41.92 3.28 10.90
CA CYS A 653 43.11 4.09 10.64
C CYS A 653 42.78 5.59 10.58
N PRO A 654 43.67 6.46 11.08
CA PRO A 654 43.52 7.91 10.98
C PRO A 654 43.96 8.41 9.61
N TYR A 655 43.17 9.30 9.04
CA TYR A 655 43.42 9.99 7.79
C TYR A 655 43.24 11.51 7.97
N GLU A 656 43.95 12.28 7.18
CA GLU A 656 43.80 13.73 7.06
C GLU A 656 43.69 14.11 5.58
N VAL A 657 42.57 14.74 5.23
CA VAL A 657 42.42 15.41 3.94
C VAL A 657 43.21 16.70 3.98
N GLN A 658 44.11 16.87 3.02
CA GLN A 658 44.97 18.04 2.88
C GLN A 658 44.72 18.72 1.53
N TRP A 659 44.95 20.04 1.47
CA TRP A 659 44.89 20.81 0.23
C TRP A 659 46.15 21.62 -0.04
N ALA A 660 46.39 21.93 -1.32
CA ALA A 660 47.38 22.89 -1.77
C ALA A 660 46.89 23.63 -3.03
N GLY A 661 47.29 24.90 -3.19
CA GLY A 661 47.03 25.70 -4.40
C GLY A 661 47.92 25.32 -5.59
N ASP A 662 49.00 24.59 -5.34
CA ASP A 662 49.89 24.01 -6.35
C ASP A 662 50.43 22.65 -5.86
N LEU A 663 50.74 21.73 -6.79
CA LEU A 663 51.18 20.35 -6.46
C LEU A 663 52.57 20.27 -5.79
N THR A 664 53.39 21.31 -5.94
CA THR A 664 54.78 21.40 -5.45
C THR A 664 54.90 22.19 -4.14
N GLY A 665 53.83 22.84 -3.69
CA GLY A 665 53.77 23.71 -2.54
C GLY A 665 53.50 23.00 -1.21
N ALA A 666 53.32 23.79 -0.16
CA ALA A 666 52.99 23.28 1.16
C ALA A 666 51.53 22.80 1.23
N TRP A 667 51.33 21.61 1.78
CA TRP A 667 50.02 21.00 1.98
C TRP A 667 49.47 21.35 3.38
N THR A 668 48.20 21.74 3.44
CA THR A 668 47.52 22.14 4.68
C THR A 668 46.38 21.19 4.99
N GLY A 669 46.30 20.67 6.21
CA GLY A 669 45.20 19.84 6.69
C GLY A 669 43.87 20.61 6.74
N ILE A 670 42.82 19.99 6.22
CA ILE A 670 41.45 20.53 6.19
C ILE A 670 40.57 19.76 7.17
N LYS A 671 40.68 18.43 7.18
CA LYS A 671 39.79 17.56 7.94
C LYS A 671 40.46 16.24 8.26
N SER A 672 40.45 15.86 9.53
CA SER A 672 40.88 14.54 9.99
C SER A 672 39.68 13.62 10.18
N VAL A 673 39.85 12.33 9.91
CA VAL A 673 38.85 11.29 10.08
C VAL A 673 39.52 9.99 10.53
N THR A 674 38.86 9.23 11.40
CA THR A 674 39.20 7.83 11.63
C THR A 674 38.25 6.98 10.82
N ALA A 675 38.78 6.10 9.96
CA ALA A 675 37.96 5.27 9.09
C ALA A 675 37.05 4.34 9.90
N ALA A 676 35.74 4.47 9.71
CA ALA A 676 34.76 3.57 10.34
C ALA A 676 34.58 2.25 9.56
N GLY A 677 35.10 2.19 8.32
CA GLY A 677 35.10 1.02 7.45
C GLY A 677 36.07 1.24 6.28
N ALA A 678 36.13 0.27 5.38
CA ALA A 678 37.10 0.26 4.28
C ALA A 678 36.91 1.40 3.27
N VAL A 679 35.67 1.86 3.06
CA VAL A 679 35.36 3.05 2.27
C VAL A 679 35.18 4.24 3.20
N VAL A 680 35.99 5.27 3.01
CA VAL A 680 35.96 6.49 3.81
C VAL A 680 35.45 7.63 2.94
N ARG A 681 34.33 8.24 3.33
CA ARG A 681 33.78 9.45 2.71
C ARG A 681 33.93 10.63 3.65
N VAL A 682 34.53 11.72 3.17
CA VAL A 682 34.68 12.96 3.94
C VAL A 682 34.25 14.16 3.12
N GLU A 683 33.33 14.93 3.70
CA GLU A 683 32.87 16.18 3.11
C GLU A 683 33.51 17.42 3.78
N PHE A 684 33.89 18.40 2.97
CA PHE A 684 34.51 19.66 3.42
C PHE A 684 34.22 20.79 2.42
N ALA A 685 34.32 22.04 2.87
CA ALA A 685 34.14 23.20 1.99
C ALA A 685 35.43 23.49 1.20
N MET A 686 35.27 24.01 -0.02
CA MET A 686 36.38 24.47 -0.85
C MET A 686 37.23 25.51 -0.09
N PRO A 687 38.57 25.31 0.03
CA PRO A 687 39.41 26.25 0.77
C PRO A 687 39.73 27.50 -0.06
N ALA A 688 39.08 28.63 0.23
CA ALA A 688 39.30 29.98 -0.33
C ALA A 688 39.34 30.09 -1.88
N GLU A 689 39.21 31.32 -2.42
CA GLU A 689 39.21 31.55 -3.89
C GLU A 689 40.62 31.46 -4.49
N ALA A 690 41.14 30.24 -4.62
CA ALA A 690 42.29 29.95 -5.47
C ALA A 690 41.82 29.53 -6.87
N PRO A 691 42.52 29.94 -7.95
CA PRO A 691 42.15 29.55 -9.32
C PRO A 691 42.27 28.05 -9.59
N ARG A 692 42.98 27.31 -8.73
CA ARG A 692 43.14 25.84 -8.76
C ARG A 692 43.30 25.30 -7.34
N ALA A 693 42.82 24.08 -7.11
CA ALA A 693 42.99 23.35 -5.87
C ALA A 693 43.31 21.89 -6.08
N PHE A 694 44.26 21.40 -5.29
CA PHE A 694 44.67 20.01 -5.26
C PHE A 694 44.39 19.44 -3.88
N PHE A 695 43.88 18.22 -3.83
CA PHE A 695 43.55 17.50 -2.60
C PHE A 695 44.33 16.19 -2.55
N ARG A 696 44.74 15.80 -1.35
CA ARG A 696 45.28 14.47 -1.07
C ARG A 696 44.77 13.98 0.27
N VAL A 697 44.79 12.67 0.45
CA VAL A 697 44.56 12.03 1.75
C VAL A 697 45.91 11.55 2.26
N ALA A 698 46.29 12.02 3.44
CA ALA A 698 47.49 11.59 4.16
C ALA A 698 47.08 10.69 5.35
N GLY A 699 47.91 9.72 5.71
CA GLY A 699 47.60 8.72 6.74
C GLY A 699 47.40 7.32 6.17
N GLY A 700 46.94 6.40 7.01
CA GLY A 700 46.91 4.96 6.71
C GLY A 700 47.79 4.15 7.68
N PRO A 701 47.92 2.83 7.45
CA PRO A 701 48.70 1.94 8.31
C PRO A 701 50.22 2.15 8.16
#